data_AF-A0A6N9Z713-F1
#
_entry.id   AF-A0A6N9Z713-F1
#
_cell.length_a   1.000
_cell.length_b   1.000
_cell.length_c   1.000
_cell.angle_alpha   90.00
_cell.angle_beta   90.00
_cell.angle_gamma   90.00
#
_symmetry.space_group_name_H-M   'P 1'
#
loop_
_entity.id
_entity.type
_entity.pdbx_description
1 polymer ?
#
loop_
_entity_poly.entity_id
_entity_poly.type
_entity_poly.pdbx_seq_one_letter_code
_entity_poly.pdbx_strand_id
1 'polypeptide(L)'
;MTIASIRRAKPYIIAVAVIVFLELFLFNLPHWQTIHAHPEQTDEVEVGSGLTIQDDGMMKVTDPDEAWRVISSDSKIRYLYVNPSDAEHLYSYDDSVPQDQRQSISLVWRYSTMKPTDGGWYDGDAIQGYSPDSLWSRYSLVNDGATKVKIRYITSEGALIPHSDITANPRIPFRFSFLRLTIELLLASLALLFRPGSALYRKTFRLRSIKCAIPVTVLVAVECFVAVGLVMLTSAPERASAQFQYWSYFHSLWATDQYQMLADSIIHGRVNLDYPVNDALAAMSNPYDVPSRIQVASDNPNTPVYFDVAFKDGKYYSYFGVLPVLLFYVPKLLLTGYPLATSSALMICDVLATVAGAILVLQIARFLSRRGKKLSLGAVMLGCVAMFLGTGIAMVLPYGLFYPIPQVCAVAFAMMGVACWLEAKMRDLNIIWLAAGSLCLALTVACRPQVILASVLALPLFWEDIKRLWQEGLHDIGILRREITVWASSVIPYLIVIAAQFLYNKARFGKITDFGANYNLTSYDMTHNPVTINRYISFIFYYFFQPPNLSGRFPFVNEVLWPQVTFRSCHYDVGGYFLAMAPFALIVFAVALWRENLRKDRTLVLFRWLIALVVVIYMFGAHANGVDFRYSIDFSWLIIIAMMLLIFTIDDQVNIGSGLAHNETVKYHSIIRGLVFGFIVVGLLLSGLMTFLKQFMVNASNLYPSMNIDVDTWWNVSSWFLFLR
;
A
#
# COMPACT_ATOMS: atom_id res chain seq x y z
N MET A 1 17.52 -39.73 18.74
CA MET A 1 17.05 -38.32 18.71
C MET A 1 16.68 -37.93 20.15
N THR A 2 17.23 -36.85 20.71
CA THR A 2 16.93 -36.48 22.11
C THR A 2 15.57 -35.77 22.21
N ILE A 3 14.89 -35.85 23.35
CA ILE A 3 13.61 -35.13 23.59
C ILE A 3 13.76 -33.62 23.31
N ALA A 4 14.95 -33.06 23.57
CA ALA A 4 15.29 -31.67 23.28
C ALA A 4 15.38 -31.37 21.76
N SER A 5 15.89 -32.29 20.93
CA SER A 5 15.95 -32.10 19.48
C SER A 5 14.55 -32.15 18.86
N ILE A 6 13.69 -33.05 19.35
CA ILE A 6 12.27 -33.14 18.92
C ILE A 6 11.52 -31.85 19.27
N ARG A 7 11.69 -31.32 20.49
CA ARG A 7 11.07 -30.04 20.90
C ARG A 7 11.53 -28.84 20.06
N ARG A 8 12.77 -28.83 19.56
CA ARG A 8 13.28 -27.77 18.68
C ARG A 8 12.76 -27.90 17.26
N ALA A 9 12.60 -29.11 16.75
CA ALA A 9 12.11 -29.38 15.39
C ALA A 9 10.59 -29.21 15.24
N LYS A 10 9.81 -29.43 16.31
CA LYS A 10 8.33 -29.41 16.28
C LYS A 10 7.71 -28.23 15.51
N PRO A 11 8.09 -26.96 15.71
CA PRO A 11 7.48 -25.83 15.00
C PRO A 11 7.74 -25.87 13.48
N TYR A 12 8.93 -26.32 13.07
CA TYR A 12 9.28 -26.46 11.65
C TYR A 12 8.48 -27.59 11.00
N ILE A 13 8.34 -28.72 11.69
CA ILE A 13 7.51 -29.85 11.23
C ILE A 13 6.05 -29.40 11.08
N ILE A 14 5.51 -28.63 12.03
CA ILE A 14 4.15 -28.09 11.94
C ILE A 14 4.02 -27.15 10.74
N ALA A 15 4.96 -26.23 10.54
CA ALA A 15 4.92 -25.31 9.41
C ALA A 15 4.95 -26.05 8.07
N VAL A 16 5.84 -27.04 7.92
CA VAL A 16 5.92 -27.88 6.71
C VAL A 16 4.62 -28.68 6.52
N ALA A 17 4.08 -29.28 7.58
CA ALA A 17 2.84 -30.04 7.51
C ALA A 17 1.64 -29.15 7.09
N VAL A 18 1.57 -27.92 7.59
CA VAL A 18 0.55 -26.94 7.19
C VAL A 18 0.71 -26.58 5.71
N ILE A 19 1.92 -26.24 5.25
CA ILE A 19 2.19 -25.92 3.83
C ILE A 19 1.82 -27.08 2.92
N VAL A 20 2.27 -28.30 3.26
CA VAL A 20 1.93 -29.51 2.49
C VAL A 20 0.42 -29.74 2.47
N PHE A 21 -0.27 -29.53 3.59
CA PHE A 21 -1.72 -29.64 3.64
C PHE A 21 -2.42 -28.60 2.75
N LEU A 22 -1.99 -27.34 2.80
CA LEU A 22 -2.54 -26.25 2.00
C LEU A 22 -2.36 -26.52 0.50
N GLU A 23 -1.13 -26.81 0.07
CA GLU A 23 -0.80 -27.01 -1.35
C GLU A 23 -1.38 -28.30 -1.91
N LEU A 24 -1.27 -29.43 -1.20
CA LEU A 24 -1.72 -30.72 -1.74
C LEU A 24 -3.23 -30.95 -1.58
N PHE A 25 -3.86 -30.39 -0.55
CA PHE A 25 -5.26 -30.69 -0.23
C PHE A 25 -6.18 -29.49 -0.28
N LEU A 26 -5.88 -28.36 0.40
CA LEU A 26 -6.84 -27.25 0.47
C LEU A 26 -7.02 -26.55 -0.88
N PHE A 27 -5.93 -26.06 -1.47
CA PHE A 27 -5.97 -25.38 -2.78
C PHE A 27 -6.28 -26.32 -3.94
N ASN A 28 -6.07 -27.62 -3.74
CA ASN A 28 -6.38 -28.68 -4.69
C ASN A 28 -7.64 -29.48 -4.31
N LEU A 29 -8.47 -28.97 -3.39
CA LEU A 29 -9.71 -29.65 -3.00
C LEU A 29 -10.64 -29.91 -4.20
N PRO A 30 -10.79 -28.98 -5.17
CA PRO A 30 -11.60 -29.24 -6.36
C PRO A 30 -11.08 -30.40 -7.22
N HIS A 31 -9.76 -30.59 -7.29
CA HIS A 31 -9.16 -31.73 -8.00
C HIS A 31 -9.58 -33.07 -7.35
N TRP A 32 -9.43 -33.18 -6.03
CA TRP A 32 -9.80 -34.39 -5.29
C TRP A 32 -11.31 -34.68 -5.36
N GLN A 33 -12.14 -33.64 -5.35
CA GLN A 33 -13.59 -33.76 -5.45
C GLN A 33 -14.07 -34.18 -6.85
N THR A 34 -13.25 -33.98 -7.89
CA THR A 34 -13.61 -34.22 -9.29
C THR A 34 -12.83 -35.38 -9.93
N ILE A 35 -12.01 -36.11 -9.17
CA ILE A 35 -11.22 -37.24 -9.71
C ILE A 35 -12.08 -38.34 -10.34
N HIS A 36 -13.29 -38.52 -9.82
CA HIS A 36 -14.30 -39.46 -10.32
C HIS A 36 -15.45 -38.75 -11.03
N ALA A 37 -15.30 -37.47 -11.38
CA ALA A 37 -16.31 -36.76 -12.14
C ALA A 37 -16.37 -37.29 -13.58
N HIS A 38 -17.58 -37.27 -14.12
CA HIS A 38 -17.88 -37.58 -15.51
C HIS A 38 -18.29 -36.26 -16.18
N PRO A 39 -17.41 -35.65 -16.98
CA PRO A 39 -17.75 -34.43 -17.69
C PRO A 39 -18.91 -34.69 -18.65
N GLU A 40 -19.89 -33.81 -18.61
CA GLU A 40 -21.09 -33.86 -19.44
C GLU A 40 -21.24 -32.51 -20.14
N GLN A 41 -21.53 -32.52 -21.45
CA GLN A 41 -21.91 -31.31 -22.14
C GLN A 41 -23.29 -30.88 -21.66
N THR A 42 -23.45 -29.60 -21.33
CA THR A 42 -24.76 -29.09 -20.88
C THR A 42 -25.66 -28.79 -22.06
N ASP A 43 -26.97 -28.97 -21.86
CA ASP A 43 -27.99 -28.56 -22.81
C ASP A 43 -28.41 -27.12 -22.52
N GLU A 44 -28.42 -26.28 -23.54
CA GLU A 44 -29.05 -24.95 -23.50
C GLU A 44 -30.57 -25.10 -23.65
N VAL A 45 -31.29 -24.79 -22.58
CA VAL A 45 -32.75 -24.97 -22.53
C VAL A 45 -33.50 -23.69 -22.87
N GLU A 46 -32.93 -22.54 -22.49
CA GLU A 46 -33.60 -21.26 -22.62
C GLU A 46 -32.58 -20.12 -22.71
N VAL A 47 -32.86 -19.12 -23.53
CA VAL A 47 -32.08 -17.89 -23.67
C VAL A 47 -33.02 -16.71 -23.45
N GLY A 48 -32.61 -15.78 -22.59
CA GLY A 48 -33.38 -14.58 -22.27
C GLY A 48 -33.50 -13.64 -23.48
N SER A 49 -34.60 -12.88 -23.53
CA SER A 49 -34.89 -11.97 -24.64
C SER A 49 -33.89 -10.81 -24.76
N GLY A 50 -33.08 -10.57 -23.72
CA GLY A 50 -32.02 -9.58 -23.72
C GLY A 50 -30.74 -10.02 -24.45
N LEU A 51 -30.71 -11.21 -25.03
CA LEU A 51 -29.59 -11.72 -25.84
C LEU A 51 -30.02 -12.05 -27.27
N THR A 52 -29.27 -11.53 -28.23
CA THR A 52 -29.39 -11.90 -29.64
C THR A 52 -28.14 -12.65 -30.08
N ILE A 53 -28.29 -13.94 -30.41
CA ILE A 53 -27.21 -14.77 -30.95
C ILE A 53 -26.90 -14.31 -32.38
N GLN A 54 -25.62 -14.14 -32.68
CA GLN A 54 -25.09 -13.76 -34.00
C GLN A 54 -24.43 -14.96 -34.68
N ASP A 55 -24.30 -14.88 -36.01
CA ASP A 55 -23.72 -15.96 -36.83
C ASP A 55 -22.21 -16.16 -36.61
N ASP A 56 -21.53 -15.21 -35.97
CA ASP A 56 -20.10 -15.22 -35.68
C ASP A 56 -19.73 -15.88 -34.33
N GLY A 57 -20.71 -16.49 -33.65
CA GLY A 57 -20.50 -17.14 -32.35
C GLY A 57 -20.53 -16.18 -31.17
N MET A 58 -20.99 -14.94 -31.36
CA MET A 58 -21.22 -13.96 -30.29
C MET A 58 -22.71 -13.80 -29.97
N MET A 59 -22.99 -13.24 -28.80
CA MET A 59 -24.31 -12.81 -28.37
C MET A 59 -24.27 -11.32 -28.06
N LYS A 60 -25.14 -10.54 -28.68
CA LYS A 60 -25.28 -9.12 -28.37
C LYS A 60 -26.33 -8.91 -27.29
N VAL A 61 -25.96 -8.09 -26.30
CA VAL A 61 -26.87 -7.66 -25.25
C VAL A 61 -27.78 -6.55 -25.76
N THR A 62 -29.08 -6.80 -25.79
CA THR A 62 -30.14 -5.84 -26.16
C THR A 62 -30.87 -5.30 -24.95
N ASP A 63 -30.94 -6.07 -23.87
CA ASP A 63 -31.49 -5.68 -22.58
C ASP A 63 -30.66 -6.34 -21.47
N PRO A 64 -29.87 -5.59 -20.70
CA PRO A 64 -29.06 -6.11 -19.59
C PRO A 64 -29.85 -6.87 -18.53
N ASP A 65 -31.11 -6.50 -18.26
CA ASP A 65 -31.92 -7.12 -17.20
C ASP A 65 -32.41 -8.52 -17.62
N GLU A 66 -32.57 -8.75 -18.93
CA GLU A 66 -32.97 -10.03 -19.52
C GLU A 66 -31.79 -10.76 -20.23
N ALA A 67 -30.55 -10.36 -19.93
CA ALA A 67 -29.33 -10.92 -20.50
C ALA A 67 -28.88 -12.21 -19.77
N TRP A 68 -29.58 -13.32 -20.02
CA TRP A 68 -29.29 -14.59 -19.35
C TRP A 68 -29.47 -15.83 -20.23
N ARG A 69 -28.84 -16.94 -19.84
CA ARG A 69 -28.99 -18.27 -20.46
C ARG A 69 -29.25 -19.33 -19.41
N VAL A 70 -29.99 -20.38 -19.75
CA VAL A 70 -30.25 -21.53 -18.88
C VAL A 70 -29.59 -22.76 -19.45
N ILE A 71 -28.68 -23.34 -18.67
CA ILE A 71 -28.05 -24.62 -18.95
C ILE A 71 -28.65 -25.70 -18.05
N SER A 72 -28.68 -26.93 -18.56
CA SER A 72 -29.11 -28.11 -17.80
C SER A 72 -28.19 -29.31 -18.01
N SER A 73 -28.21 -30.23 -17.05
CA SER A 73 -27.53 -31.51 -17.09
C SER A 73 -28.40 -32.56 -16.42
N ASP A 74 -28.31 -33.80 -16.89
CA ASP A 74 -28.98 -34.96 -16.30
C ASP A 74 -28.46 -35.26 -14.87
N SER A 75 -27.20 -34.92 -14.61
CA SER A 75 -26.57 -35.08 -13.31
C SER A 75 -26.61 -33.79 -12.49
N LYS A 76 -26.48 -33.92 -11.16
CA LYS A 76 -26.37 -32.75 -10.28
C LYS A 76 -25.09 -31.99 -10.61
N ILE A 77 -25.22 -30.70 -10.90
CA ILE A 77 -24.12 -29.83 -11.28
C ILE A 77 -23.35 -29.44 -10.02
N ARG A 78 -22.11 -29.91 -9.91
CA ARG A 78 -21.17 -29.48 -8.86
C ARG A 78 -20.25 -28.37 -9.32
N TYR A 79 -19.66 -28.54 -10.50
CA TYR A 79 -18.77 -27.57 -11.13
C TYR A 79 -19.20 -27.32 -12.57
N LEU A 80 -18.92 -26.11 -13.06
CA LEU A 80 -19.03 -25.75 -14.46
C LEU A 80 -17.65 -25.38 -15.02
N TYR A 81 -17.46 -25.61 -16.30
CA TYR A 81 -16.32 -25.14 -17.07
C TYR A 81 -16.79 -24.47 -18.36
N VAL A 82 -16.43 -23.19 -18.52
CA VAL A 82 -16.70 -22.44 -19.75
C VAL A 82 -15.65 -22.81 -20.79
N ASN A 83 -16.06 -23.47 -21.87
CA ASN A 83 -15.16 -23.90 -22.93
C ASN A 83 -14.60 -22.67 -23.69
N PRO A 84 -13.33 -22.71 -24.13
CA PRO A 84 -12.79 -21.69 -25.03
C PRO A 84 -13.62 -21.57 -26.32
N SER A 85 -13.72 -20.36 -26.84
CA SER A 85 -14.39 -20.05 -28.10
C SER A 85 -13.50 -19.14 -28.95
N ASP A 86 -13.48 -19.35 -30.26
CA ASP A 86 -12.73 -18.49 -31.20
C ASP A 86 -13.23 -17.04 -31.14
N ALA A 87 -14.48 -16.83 -30.72
CA ALA A 87 -15.10 -15.52 -30.57
C ALA A 87 -14.52 -14.70 -29.38
N GLU A 88 -13.74 -15.33 -28.49
CA GLU A 88 -13.08 -14.67 -27.37
C GLU A 88 -11.92 -13.74 -27.79
N HIS A 89 -11.50 -13.72 -29.07
CA HIS A 89 -10.42 -12.84 -29.55
C HIS A 89 -10.69 -11.35 -29.28
N LEU A 90 -11.96 -10.92 -29.23
CA LEU A 90 -12.38 -9.55 -28.90
C LEU A 90 -12.15 -9.16 -27.43
N TYR A 91 -11.81 -10.12 -26.58
CA TYR A 91 -11.51 -9.96 -25.16
C TYR A 91 -10.01 -10.02 -24.85
N SER A 92 -9.15 -10.14 -25.87
CA SER A 92 -7.70 -10.29 -25.73
C SER A 92 -6.95 -8.97 -25.91
N TYR A 93 -5.71 -8.90 -25.40
CA TYR A 93 -4.75 -7.81 -25.63
C TYR A 93 -4.15 -7.81 -27.05
N ASP A 94 -4.92 -8.14 -28.08
CA ASP A 94 -4.44 -8.07 -29.46
C ASP A 94 -4.49 -6.63 -29.99
N ASP A 95 -3.32 -6.07 -30.30
CA ASP A 95 -3.15 -4.75 -30.91
C ASP A 95 -3.72 -4.66 -32.33
N SER A 96 -4.10 -5.79 -32.93
CA SER A 96 -4.85 -5.83 -34.18
C SER A 96 -6.34 -5.46 -34.02
N VAL A 97 -6.90 -5.53 -32.81
CA VAL A 97 -8.31 -5.19 -32.53
C VAL A 97 -8.46 -3.69 -32.24
N PRO A 98 -9.25 -2.94 -33.02
CA PRO A 98 -9.51 -1.52 -32.79
C PRO A 98 -10.02 -1.23 -31.36
N GLN A 99 -9.54 -0.14 -30.75
CA GLN A 99 -9.82 0.17 -29.34
C GLN A 99 -11.31 0.38 -29.04
N ASP A 100 -12.08 0.85 -30.03
CA ASP A 100 -13.54 1.01 -29.98
C ASP A 100 -14.31 -0.32 -30.06
N GLN A 101 -13.63 -1.41 -30.41
CA GLN A 101 -14.21 -2.76 -30.55
C GLN A 101 -13.84 -3.71 -29.41
N ARG A 102 -12.82 -3.37 -28.60
CA ARG A 102 -12.36 -4.19 -27.47
C ARG A 102 -13.43 -4.28 -26.38
N GLN A 103 -13.68 -5.49 -25.88
CA GLN A 103 -14.58 -5.74 -24.76
C GLN A 103 -13.84 -5.69 -23.42
N SER A 104 -14.60 -5.66 -22.30
CA SER A 104 -14.01 -5.80 -20.96
C SER A 104 -13.28 -7.13 -20.85
N ILE A 105 -12.04 -7.15 -20.31
CA ILE A 105 -11.14 -8.33 -20.24
C ILE A 105 -11.74 -9.50 -19.40
N SER A 106 -12.93 -9.33 -18.84
CA SER A 106 -13.61 -10.36 -18.05
C SER A 106 -15.09 -10.39 -18.34
N LEU A 107 -15.61 -11.61 -18.41
CA LEU A 107 -17.04 -11.85 -18.42
C LEU A 107 -17.47 -12.22 -17.00
N VAL A 108 -18.48 -11.53 -16.48
CA VAL A 108 -19.00 -11.74 -15.13
C VAL A 108 -20.51 -11.98 -15.13
N TRP A 109 -21.00 -12.75 -14.17
CA TRP A 109 -22.39 -13.16 -14.07
C TRP A 109 -22.81 -13.52 -12.64
N ARG A 110 -24.11 -13.67 -12.41
CA ARG A 110 -24.68 -14.32 -11.22
C ARG A 110 -25.38 -15.63 -11.62
N TYR A 111 -25.38 -16.58 -10.70
CA TYR A 111 -26.14 -17.81 -10.88
C TYR A 111 -27.52 -17.71 -10.24
N SER A 112 -28.51 -18.28 -10.91
CA SER A 112 -29.67 -18.87 -10.24
C SER A 112 -29.68 -20.36 -10.45
N THR A 113 -30.15 -21.10 -9.47
CA THR A 113 -30.15 -22.55 -9.52
C THR A 113 -31.55 -23.10 -9.31
N MET A 114 -31.78 -24.28 -9.90
CA MET A 114 -33.05 -25.00 -9.75
C MET A 114 -32.74 -26.50 -9.64
N LYS A 115 -33.25 -27.10 -8.56
CA LYS A 115 -33.16 -28.54 -8.31
C LYS A 115 -34.37 -29.23 -8.96
N PRO A 116 -34.30 -30.56 -9.18
CA PRO A 116 -35.40 -31.31 -9.75
C PRO A 116 -36.73 -31.20 -8.98
N THR A 117 -36.66 -30.90 -7.68
CA THR A 117 -37.82 -30.77 -6.78
C THR A 117 -38.34 -29.34 -6.66
N ASP A 118 -37.66 -28.36 -7.24
CA ASP A 118 -37.97 -26.95 -7.03
C ASP A 118 -39.06 -26.47 -8.00
N GLY A 119 -39.97 -25.63 -7.51
CA GLY A 119 -40.98 -24.98 -8.34
C GLY A 119 -40.52 -23.67 -8.98
N GLY A 120 -39.27 -23.24 -8.74
CA GLY A 120 -38.76 -21.93 -9.14
C GLY A 120 -37.26 -21.80 -8.99
N TRP A 121 -36.73 -20.64 -9.38
CA TRP A 121 -35.31 -20.32 -9.31
C TRP A 121 -34.91 -19.79 -7.93
N TYR A 122 -33.73 -20.19 -7.46
CA TYR A 122 -33.08 -19.59 -6.30
C TYR A 122 -31.89 -18.77 -6.75
N ASP A 123 -31.87 -17.48 -6.40
CA ASP A 123 -30.84 -16.55 -6.83
C ASP A 123 -29.63 -16.57 -5.89
N GLY A 124 -28.43 -16.61 -6.47
CA GLY A 124 -27.17 -16.41 -5.77
C GLY A 124 -26.70 -14.97 -5.89
N ASP A 125 -26.24 -14.39 -4.78
CA ASP A 125 -25.78 -12.99 -4.73
C ASP A 125 -24.34 -12.81 -5.23
N ALA A 126 -23.55 -13.88 -5.23
CA ALA A 126 -22.13 -13.84 -5.56
C ALA A 126 -21.90 -13.65 -7.07
N ILE A 127 -21.06 -12.68 -7.41
CA ILE A 127 -20.59 -12.50 -8.79
C ILE A 127 -19.52 -13.54 -9.10
N GLN A 128 -19.76 -14.26 -10.18
CA GLN A 128 -18.90 -15.24 -10.82
C GLN A 128 -18.39 -14.66 -12.14
N GLY A 129 -17.44 -15.33 -12.78
CA GLY A 129 -16.91 -14.84 -14.05
C GLY A 129 -15.67 -15.61 -14.46
N TYR A 130 -14.98 -15.13 -15.49
CA TYR A 130 -13.63 -15.56 -15.86
C TYR A 130 -12.96 -14.48 -16.74
N SER A 131 -11.64 -14.59 -16.89
CA SER A 131 -10.90 -13.95 -17.98
C SER A 131 -10.54 -15.03 -19.02
N PRO A 132 -10.76 -14.78 -20.33
CA PRO A 132 -10.35 -15.70 -21.39
C PRO A 132 -8.86 -16.05 -21.37
N ASP A 133 -8.00 -15.09 -21.02
CA ASP A 133 -6.54 -15.23 -20.92
C ASP A 133 -6.10 -15.96 -19.63
N SER A 134 -7.02 -16.20 -18.70
CA SER A 134 -6.79 -16.93 -17.46
C SER A 134 -7.50 -18.29 -17.47
N LEU A 135 -6.85 -19.31 -18.06
CA LEU A 135 -7.37 -20.68 -18.24
C LEU A 135 -8.03 -21.25 -16.98
N TRP A 136 -7.39 -21.09 -15.82
CA TRP A 136 -7.87 -21.64 -14.55
C TRP A 136 -9.09 -20.92 -13.98
N SER A 137 -9.39 -19.73 -14.48
CA SER A 137 -10.55 -18.97 -14.04
C SER A 137 -11.86 -19.43 -14.69
N ARG A 138 -11.81 -20.31 -15.70
CA ARG A 138 -12.99 -20.85 -16.40
C ARG A 138 -13.82 -21.83 -15.58
N TYR A 139 -13.26 -22.34 -14.48
CA TYR A 139 -13.97 -23.22 -13.56
C TYR A 139 -14.77 -22.40 -12.54
N SER A 140 -15.96 -22.87 -12.18
CA SER A 140 -16.79 -22.27 -11.13
C SER A 140 -17.54 -23.32 -10.33
N LEU A 141 -17.73 -23.07 -9.04
CA LEU A 141 -18.49 -23.91 -8.13
C LEU A 141 -20.00 -23.58 -8.18
N VAL A 142 -20.82 -24.62 -8.18
CA VAL A 142 -22.28 -24.55 -7.99
C VAL A 142 -22.65 -25.31 -6.72
N ASN A 143 -22.43 -26.63 -6.71
CA ASN A 143 -22.48 -27.55 -5.55
C ASN A 143 -23.64 -27.35 -4.55
N ASP A 144 -24.85 -27.12 -5.05
CA ASP A 144 -26.07 -26.96 -4.24
C ASP A 144 -27.12 -28.06 -4.52
N GLY A 145 -26.81 -28.97 -5.45
CA GLY A 145 -27.65 -30.08 -5.88
C GLY A 145 -28.57 -29.77 -7.07
N ALA A 146 -28.40 -28.61 -7.72
CA ALA A 146 -29.15 -28.22 -8.90
C ALA A 146 -28.81 -29.06 -10.14
N THR A 147 -29.79 -29.19 -11.03
CA THR A 147 -29.61 -29.77 -12.38
C THR A 147 -29.79 -28.72 -13.47
N LYS A 148 -30.26 -27.53 -13.12
CA LYS A 148 -30.35 -26.35 -13.99
C LYS A 148 -29.68 -25.15 -13.36
N VAL A 149 -28.93 -24.42 -14.17
CA VAL A 149 -28.27 -23.17 -13.77
C VAL A 149 -28.62 -22.09 -14.77
N LYS A 150 -29.17 -20.97 -14.28
CA LYS A 150 -29.37 -19.74 -15.03
C LYS A 150 -28.15 -18.84 -14.83
N ILE A 151 -27.50 -18.46 -15.92
CA ILE A 151 -26.34 -17.58 -15.94
C ILE A 151 -26.82 -16.20 -16.36
N ARG A 152 -26.89 -15.25 -15.42
CA ARG A 152 -27.28 -13.85 -15.69
C ARG A 152 -26.04 -12.98 -15.84
N TYR A 153 -25.77 -12.51 -17.04
CA TYR A 153 -24.58 -11.72 -17.33
C TYR A 153 -24.70 -10.32 -16.73
N ILE A 154 -23.60 -9.81 -16.17
CA ILE A 154 -23.53 -8.44 -15.64
C ILE A 154 -22.70 -7.61 -16.62
N THR A 155 -23.39 -6.89 -17.50
CA THR A 155 -22.76 -6.06 -18.53
C THR A 155 -23.72 -4.96 -18.99
N SER A 156 -23.30 -4.12 -19.93
CA SER A 156 -24.09 -3.02 -20.49
C SER A 156 -24.79 -3.41 -21.80
N GLU A 157 -25.83 -2.65 -22.16
CA GLU A 157 -26.47 -2.75 -23.47
C GLU A 157 -25.43 -2.56 -24.59
N GLY A 158 -25.55 -3.34 -25.66
CA GLY A 158 -24.64 -3.34 -26.78
C GLY A 158 -23.36 -4.18 -26.60
N ALA A 159 -23.08 -4.69 -25.39
CA ALA A 159 -21.94 -5.58 -25.16
C ALA A 159 -22.05 -6.87 -25.98
N LEU A 160 -20.91 -7.42 -26.39
CA LEU A 160 -20.82 -8.66 -27.15
C LEU A 160 -20.22 -9.76 -26.29
N ILE A 161 -20.94 -10.86 -26.06
CA ILE A 161 -20.54 -11.97 -25.19
C ILE A 161 -20.26 -13.22 -26.04
N PRO A 162 -19.15 -13.95 -25.84
CA PRO A 162 -18.92 -15.22 -26.52
C PRO A 162 -20.03 -16.24 -26.22
N HIS A 163 -20.60 -16.86 -27.26
CA HIS A 163 -21.57 -17.96 -27.13
C HIS A 163 -20.84 -19.27 -26.82
N SER A 164 -20.09 -19.28 -25.72
CA SER A 164 -19.28 -20.44 -25.35
C SER A 164 -20.14 -21.60 -24.85
N ASP A 165 -19.71 -22.80 -25.23
CA ASP A 165 -20.21 -24.06 -24.69
C ASP A 165 -19.83 -24.22 -23.21
N ILE A 166 -20.67 -24.92 -22.45
CA ILE A 166 -20.43 -25.15 -21.02
C ILE A 166 -20.45 -26.65 -20.70
N THR A 167 -19.40 -27.08 -20.01
CA THR A 167 -19.27 -28.46 -19.51
C THR A 167 -19.68 -28.52 -18.04
N ALA A 168 -20.61 -29.41 -17.70
CA ALA A 168 -20.95 -29.76 -16.33
C ALA A 168 -20.00 -30.84 -15.79
N ASN A 169 -19.71 -30.75 -14.50
CA ASN A 169 -18.89 -31.71 -13.75
C ASN A 169 -17.54 -32.04 -14.42
N PRO A 170 -16.75 -31.02 -14.83
CA PRO A 170 -15.43 -31.23 -15.42
C PRO A 170 -14.48 -31.93 -14.44
N ARG A 171 -13.45 -32.60 -14.97
CA ARG A 171 -12.31 -33.06 -14.16
C ARG A 171 -11.33 -31.92 -13.99
N ILE A 172 -11.20 -31.42 -12.77
CA ILE A 172 -10.31 -30.29 -12.47
C ILE A 172 -8.87 -30.82 -12.31
N PRO A 173 -7.89 -30.31 -13.07
CA PRO A 173 -6.52 -30.78 -12.95
C PRO A 173 -5.87 -30.32 -11.63
N PHE A 174 -4.93 -31.13 -11.13
CA PHE A 174 -4.09 -30.74 -10.01
C PHE A 174 -3.22 -29.54 -10.40
N ARG A 175 -3.12 -28.54 -9.52
CA ARG A 175 -2.41 -27.31 -9.78
C ARG A 175 -1.49 -26.90 -8.64
N PHE A 176 -0.21 -26.82 -8.97
CA PHE A 176 0.81 -26.26 -8.10
C PHE A 176 1.16 -24.82 -8.50
N SER A 177 1.34 -23.92 -7.52
CA SER A 177 1.69 -22.51 -7.77
C SER A 177 2.96 -22.15 -7.01
N PHE A 178 4.04 -21.88 -7.73
CA PHE A 178 5.31 -21.43 -7.11
C PHE A 178 5.14 -20.11 -6.37
N LEU A 179 4.31 -19.20 -6.89
CA LEU A 179 4.03 -17.92 -6.23
C LEU A 179 3.33 -18.13 -4.89
N ARG A 180 2.31 -19.00 -4.85
CA ARG A 180 1.57 -19.34 -3.64
C ARG A 180 2.48 -20.00 -2.60
N LEU A 181 3.25 -21.01 -2.99
CA LEU A 181 4.24 -21.64 -2.11
C LEU A 181 5.24 -20.61 -1.55
N THR A 182 5.69 -19.66 -2.38
CA THR A 182 6.64 -18.62 -1.96
C THR A 182 6.02 -17.73 -0.88
N ILE A 183 4.76 -17.33 -1.03
CA ILE A 183 4.03 -16.53 -0.03
C ILE A 183 3.89 -17.32 1.27
N GLU A 184 3.50 -18.60 1.20
CA GLU A 184 3.39 -19.47 2.38
C GLU A 184 4.71 -19.63 3.11
N LEU A 185 5.82 -19.84 2.38
CA LEU A 185 7.16 -19.95 2.94
C LEU A 185 7.62 -18.63 3.60
N LEU A 186 7.30 -17.48 3.02
CA LEU A 186 7.59 -16.17 3.62
C LEU A 186 6.82 -15.98 4.94
N LEU A 187 5.52 -16.27 4.95
CA LEU A 187 4.68 -16.18 6.16
C LEU A 187 5.14 -17.17 7.24
N ALA A 188 5.43 -18.42 6.86
CA ALA A 188 5.97 -19.43 7.78
C ALA A 188 7.34 -19.01 8.33
N SER A 189 8.21 -18.44 7.49
CA SER A 189 9.52 -17.94 7.92
C SER A 189 9.37 -16.81 8.92
N LEU A 190 8.47 -15.84 8.68
CA LEU A 190 8.16 -14.76 9.63
C LEU A 190 7.71 -15.32 10.97
N ALA A 191 6.76 -16.27 10.97
CA ALA A 191 6.27 -16.92 12.19
C ALA A 191 7.39 -17.67 12.93
N LEU A 192 8.22 -18.44 12.22
CA LEU A 192 9.26 -19.28 12.81
C LEU A 192 10.46 -18.48 13.34
N LEU A 193 10.87 -17.42 12.64
CA LEU A 193 11.98 -16.56 13.03
C LEU A 193 11.65 -15.74 14.27
N PHE A 194 10.41 -15.24 14.37
CA PHE A 194 10.00 -14.30 15.42
C PHE A 194 9.11 -14.89 16.52
N ARG A 195 8.78 -16.18 16.47
CA ARG A 195 8.06 -16.84 17.58
C ARG A 195 8.77 -16.61 18.92
N PRO A 196 8.03 -16.50 20.05
CA PRO A 196 8.61 -16.22 21.38
C PRO A 196 9.77 -17.14 21.81
N GLY A 197 9.78 -18.40 21.33
CA GLY A 197 10.83 -19.38 21.63
C GLY A 197 12.08 -19.31 20.75
N SER A 198 12.13 -18.39 19.78
CA SER A 198 13.20 -18.28 18.78
C SER A 198 14.58 -18.11 19.42
N ALA A 199 15.59 -18.67 18.76
CA ALA A 199 16.99 -18.48 19.17
C ALA A 199 17.49 -17.05 18.92
N LEU A 200 16.84 -16.29 18.04
CA LEU A 200 17.21 -14.91 17.74
C LEU A 200 17.08 -13.99 18.97
N TYR A 201 16.07 -14.24 19.82
CA TYR A 201 15.88 -13.49 21.06
C TYR A 201 16.95 -13.76 22.12
N ARG A 202 17.69 -14.88 22.02
CA ARG A 202 18.77 -15.22 22.96
C ARG A 202 20.13 -14.65 22.56
N LYS A 203 20.22 -14.04 21.37
CA LYS A 203 21.47 -13.52 20.82
C LYS A 203 21.50 -12.02 20.93
N THR A 204 22.43 -11.46 21.71
CA THR A 204 22.59 -10.00 21.81
C THR A 204 23.01 -9.41 20.47
N PHE A 205 22.30 -8.37 20.03
CA PHE A 205 22.59 -7.63 18.83
C PHE A 205 23.90 -6.85 18.96
N ARG A 206 24.79 -6.98 17.96
CA ARG A 206 26.02 -6.20 17.84
C ARG A 206 26.24 -5.88 16.37
N LEU A 207 26.06 -4.62 15.95
CA LEU A 207 26.13 -4.22 14.53
C LEU A 207 27.44 -4.64 13.85
N ARG A 208 28.59 -4.50 14.54
CA ARG A 208 29.91 -4.89 14.00
C ARG A 208 30.13 -6.41 13.91
N SER A 209 29.23 -7.23 14.45
CA SER A 209 29.34 -8.68 14.34
C SER A 209 28.69 -9.14 13.05
N ILE A 210 29.45 -9.83 12.19
CA ILE A 210 28.93 -10.42 10.95
C ILE A 210 27.75 -11.38 11.21
N LYS A 211 27.75 -12.03 12.38
CA LYS A 211 26.68 -12.90 12.87
C LYS A 211 25.34 -12.17 13.09
N CYS A 212 25.36 -10.84 13.25
CA CYS A 212 24.16 -10.00 13.34
C CYS A 212 23.92 -9.21 12.04
N ALA A 213 24.99 -8.74 11.38
CA ALA A 213 24.89 -7.97 10.15
C ALA A 213 24.28 -8.80 9.00
N ILE A 214 24.76 -10.02 8.74
CA ILE A 214 24.26 -10.84 7.63
C ILE A 214 22.74 -11.08 7.73
N PRO A 215 22.18 -11.58 8.86
CA PRO A 215 20.73 -11.80 8.96
C PRO A 215 19.90 -10.54 8.72
N VAL A 216 20.36 -9.38 9.22
CA VAL A 216 19.67 -8.10 9.00
C VAL A 216 19.75 -7.70 7.52
N THR A 217 20.92 -7.77 6.89
CA THR A 217 21.09 -7.43 5.47
C THR A 217 20.26 -8.34 4.57
N VAL A 218 20.24 -9.65 4.84
CA VAL A 218 19.40 -10.61 4.09
C VAL A 218 17.93 -10.27 4.26
N LEU A 219 17.49 -9.97 5.48
CA LEU A 219 16.10 -9.55 5.75
C LEU A 219 15.74 -8.31 4.94
N VAL A 220 16.56 -7.26 5.00
CA VAL A 220 16.31 -6.00 4.28
C VAL A 220 16.32 -6.22 2.76
N ALA A 221 17.18 -7.09 2.24
CA ALA A 221 17.18 -7.45 0.82
C ALA A 221 15.88 -8.16 0.41
N VAL A 222 15.37 -9.06 1.26
CA VAL A 222 14.05 -9.71 1.05
C VAL A 222 12.93 -8.68 1.12
N GLU A 223 12.94 -7.76 2.08
CA GLU A 223 11.96 -6.66 2.17
C GLU A 223 11.96 -5.82 0.90
N CYS A 224 13.13 -5.38 0.41
CA CYS A 224 13.25 -4.65 -0.85
C CYS A 224 12.72 -5.45 -2.05
N PHE A 225 13.01 -6.76 -2.11
CA PHE A 225 12.51 -7.62 -3.20
C PHE A 225 10.99 -7.76 -3.16
N VAL A 226 10.41 -7.97 -1.97
CA VAL A 226 8.96 -8.02 -1.78
C VAL A 226 8.32 -6.70 -2.20
N ALA A 227 8.91 -5.57 -1.79
CA ALA A 227 8.39 -4.24 -2.07
C ALA A 227 8.39 -3.95 -3.59
N VAL A 228 9.50 -4.20 -4.28
CA VAL A 228 9.59 -4.13 -5.74
C VAL A 228 8.60 -5.10 -6.42
N GLY A 229 8.48 -6.32 -5.89
CA GLY A 229 7.54 -7.33 -6.39
C GLY A 229 6.08 -6.87 -6.31
N LEU A 230 5.70 -6.18 -5.24
CA LEU A 230 4.37 -5.58 -5.10
C LEU A 230 4.13 -4.48 -6.13
N VAL A 231 5.12 -3.61 -6.39
CA VAL A 231 5.01 -2.59 -7.45
C VAL A 231 4.92 -3.22 -8.83
N MET A 232 5.68 -4.29 -9.11
CA MET A 232 5.59 -5.03 -10.37
C MET A 232 4.22 -5.67 -10.58
N LEU A 233 3.62 -6.20 -9.50
CA LEU A 233 2.30 -6.83 -9.55
C LEU A 233 1.19 -5.86 -9.96
N THR A 234 1.24 -4.62 -9.48
CA THR A 234 0.16 -3.63 -9.64
C THR A 234 0.49 -2.46 -10.57
N SER A 235 1.74 -2.33 -11.01
CA SER A 235 2.23 -1.11 -11.66
C SER A 235 3.29 -1.40 -12.70
N ALA A 236 3.25 -2.58 -13.34
CA ALA A 236 4.26 -3.01 -14.30
C ALA A 236 4.59 -1.87 -15.32
N PRO A 237 5.88 -1.60 -15.63
CA PRO A 237 6.29 -0.46 -16.46
C PRO A 237 5.61 -0.36 -17.82
N GLU A 238 5.18 -1.47 -18.38
CA GLU A 238 4.48 -1.57 -19.67
C GLU A 238 3.00 -1.15 -19.59
N ARG A 239 2.39 -1.23 -18.40
CA ARG A 239 0.98 -0.88 -18.14
C ARG A 239 0.80 0.56 -17.67
N ALA A 240 1.84 1.13 -17.08
CA ALA A 240 1.93 2.54 -16.70
C ALA A 240 2.54 3.38 -17.85
N SER A 241 2.11 3.13 -19.09
CA SER A 241 2.45 4.01 -20.19
C SER A 241 1.86 5.39 -19.90
N ALA A 242 2.59 6.44 -20.28
CA ALA A 242 2.23 7.84 -20.12
C ALA A 242 1.07 8.25 -21.04
N GLN A 243 0.00 7.44 -21.08
CA GLN A 243 -1.21 7.72 -21.81
C GLN A 243 -2.19 8.41 -20.87
N PHE A 244 -2.65 9.58 -21.28
CA PHE A 244 -3.74 10.26 -20.60
C PHE A 244 -4.97 9.35 -20.61
N GLN A 245 -5.55 9.12 -19.43
CA GLN A 245 -6.83 8.45 -19.33
C GLN A 245 -7.93 9.51 -19.36
N TYR A 246 -8.83 9.43 -20.34
CA TYR A 246 -9.98 10.31 -20.40
C TYR A 246 -11.02 9.88 -19.37
N TRP A 247 -11.33 10.78 -18.43
CA TRP A 247 -12.33 10.54 -17.41
C TRP A 247 -13.63 11.23 -17.83
N SER A 248 -14.55 10.44 -18.41
CA SER A 248 -15.83 10.92 -18.95
C SER A 248 -16.65 11.71 -17.94
N TYR A 249 -16.72 11.27 -16.68
CA TYR A 249 -17.45 11.98 -15.63
C TYR A 249 -16.98 13.43 -15.43
N PHE A 250 -15.67 13.68 -15.53
CA PHE A 250 -15.10 15.03 -15.40
C PHE A 250 -14.83 15.73 -16.74
N HIS A 251 -15.14 15.07 -17.87
CA HIS A 251 -14.78 15.50 -19.21
C HIS A 251 -13.30 15.93 -19.36
N SER A 252 -12.40 15.28 -18.61
CA SER A 252 -11.01 15.72 -18.45
C SER A 252 -10.02 14.58 -18.69
N LEU A 253 -8.81 14.91 -19.14
CA LEU A 253 -7.69 13.98 -19.23
C LEU A 253 -6.96 13.92 -17.90
N TRP A 254 -6.74 12.72 -17.39
CA TRP A 254 -5.94 12.52 -16.19
C TRP A 254 -4.44 12.63 -16.49
N ALA A 255 -3.80 13.68 -15.97
CA ALA A 255 -2.38 13.97 -16.17
C ALA A 255 -1.49 13.07 -15.31
N THR A 256 -1.26 11.83 -15.75
CA THR A 256 -0.46 10.81 -15.04
C THR A 256 1.06 10.96 -15.26
N ASP A 257 1.47 11.79 -16.21
CA ASP A 257 2.84 12.04 -16.66
C ASP A 257 3.47 13.33 -16.09
N GLN A 258 2.85 13.92 -15.06
CA GLN A 258 3.26 15.21 -14.50
C GLN A 258 4.75 15.32 -14.15
N TYR A 259 5.38 14.24 -13.68
CA TYR A 259 6.81 14.26 -13.33
C TYR A 259 7.73 14.18 -14.55
N GLN A 260 7.30 13.48 -15.60
CA GLN A 260 7.98 13.46 -16.89
C GLN A 260 7.91 14.84 -17.54
N MET A 261 6.71 15.43 -17.59
CA MET A 261 6.49 16.80 -18.08
C MET A 261 7.26 17.84 -17.28
N LEU A 262 7.30 17.72 -15.95
CA LEU A 262 8.05 18.65 -15.11
C LEU A 262 9.57 18.52 -15.33
N ALA A 263 10.07 17.30 -15.53
CA ALA A 263 11.47 17.09 -15.87
C ALA A 263 11.84 17.78 -17.18
N ASP A 264 11.02 17.59 -18.22
CA ASP A 264 11.19 18.26 -19.52
C ASP A 264 11.15 19.79 -19.38
N SER A 265 10.19 20.30 -18.61
CA SER A 265 10.04 21.73 -18.38
C SER A 265 11.29 22.32 -17.72
N ILE A 266 11.83 21.64 -16.69
CA ILE A 266 13.01 22.09 -15.95
C ILE A 266 14.26 22.11 -16.84
N ILE A 267 14.49 21.09 -17.68
CA ILE A 267 15.66 21.08 -18.58
C ILE A 267 15.59 22.21 -19.62
N HIS A 268 14.38 22.66 -19.96
CA HIS A 268 14.13 23.81 -20.84
C HIS A 268 14.02 25.15 -20.08
N GLY A 269 14.36 25.20 -18.79
CA GLY A 269 14.35 26.43 -17.99
C GLY A 269 12.96 26.96 -17.64
N ARG A 270 11.91 26.12 -17.75
CA ARG A 270 10.51 26.42 -17.43
C ARG A 270 10.10 25.78 -16.10
N VAL A 271 9.07 26.34 -15.48
CA VAL A 271 8.45 25.78 -14.24
C VAL A 271 7.00 25.38 -14.42
N ASN A 272 6.37 25.79 -15.52
CA ASN A 272 5.05 25.34 -15.95
C ASN A 272 5.19 24.08 -16.82
N LEU A 273 4.17 23.21 -16.78
CA LEU A 273 4.06 22.03 -17.62
C LEU A 273 3.65 22.45 -19.04
N ASP A 274 4.13 21.73 -20.04
CA ASP A 274 3.88 22.00 -21.44
C ASP A 274 2.63 21.26 -21.95
N TYR A 275 1.51 21.46 -21.24
CA TYR A 275 0.21 20.99 -21.67
C TYR A 275 -0.51 22.09 -22.49
N PRO A 276 -1.27 21.72 -23.55
CA PRO A 276 -2.14 22.66 -24.24
C PRO A 276 -3.20 23.22 -23.28
N VAL A 277 -3.49 24.50 -23.40
CA VAL A 277 -4.43 25.21 -22.52
C VAL A 277 -5.73 25.46 -23.28
N ASN A 278 -6.85 25.06 -22.69
CA ASN A 278 -8.17 25.37 -23.21
C ASN A 278 -8.49 26.85 -22.93
N ASP A 279 -8.74 27.63 -23.97
CA ASP A 279 -9.00 29.08 -23.85
C ASP A 279 -10.25 29.39 -23.01
N ALA A 280 -11.29 28.56 -23.11
CA ALA A 280 -12.50 28.71 -22.32
C ALA A 280 -12.25 28.44 -20.83
N LEU A 281 -11.40 27.45 -20.50
CA LEU A 281 -10.91 27.23 -19.13
C LEU A 281 -10.12 28.44 -18.62
N ALA A 282 -9.21 28.97 -19.44
CA ALA A 282 -8.38 30.13 -19.08
C ALA A 282 -9.21 31.40 -18.86
N ALA A 283 -10.35 31.52 -19.55
CA ALA A 283 -11.30 32.62 -19.41
C ALA A 283 -12.24 32.49 -18.19
N MET A 284 -12.30 31.33 -17.53
CA MET A 284 -13.15 31.14 -16.34
C MET A 284 -12.72 32.07 -15.20
N SER A 285 -13.70 32.69 -14.54
CA SER A 285 -13.45 33.47 -13.32
C SER A 285 -13.00 32.60 -12.15
N ASN A 286 -13.55 31.39 -12.04
CA ASN A 286 -13.13 30.35 -11.10
C ASN A 286 -12.93 29.01 -11.82
N PRO A 287 -11.72 28.71 -12.32
CA PRO A 287 -11.43 27.42 -12.96
C PRO A 287 -11.47 26.23 -11.99
N TYR A 288 -11.54 26.49 -10.68
CA TYR A 288 -11.60 25.45 -9.65
C TYR A 288 -13.03 24.98 -9.35
N ASP A 289 -14.06 25.72 -9.83
CA ASP A 289 -15.45 25.30 -9.73
C ASP A 289 -15.71 24.10 -10.64
N VAL A 290 -15.97 22.95 -10.03
CA VAL A 290 -16.02 21.66 -10.73
C VAL A 290 -17.21 21.55 -11.68
N PRO A 291 -18.46 21.88 -11.30
CA PRO A 291 -19.59 21.80 -12.22
C PRO A 291 -19.40 22.70 -13.44
N SER A 292 -18.97 23.95 -13.25
CA SER A 292 -18.72 24.86 -14.37
C SER A 292 -17.58 24.39 -15.25
N ARG A 293 -16.50 23.84 -14.66
CA ARG A 293 -15.38 23.30 -15.42
C ARG A 293 -15.77 22.09 -16.27
N ILE A 294 -16.62 21.20 -15.76
CA ILE A 294 -17.15 20.06 -16.52
C ILE A 294 -17.92 20.56 -17.74
N GLN A 295 -18.80 21.55 -17.56
CA GLN A 295 -19.57 22.14 -18.66
C GLN A 295 -18.63 22.75 -19.71
N VAL A 296 -17.65 23.55 -19.29
CA VAL A 296 -16.65 24.16 -20.19
C VAL A 296 -15.87 23.11 -20.97
N ALA A 297 -15.45 22.03 -20.31
CA ALA A 297 -14.71 20.94 -20.93
C ALA A 297 -15.58 20.17 -21.94
N SER A 298 -16.86 19.94 -21.62
CA SER A 298 -17.82 19.29 -22.52
C SER A 298 -18.12 20.14 -23.76
N ASP A 299 -18.29 21.45 -23.59
CA ASP A 299 -18.62 22.38 -24.69
C ASP A 299 -17.41 22.66 -25.60
N ASN A 300 -16.19 22.40 -25.12
CA ASN A 300 -14.95 22.70 -25.83
C ASN A 300 -14.01 21.47 -25.90
N PRO A 301 -14.42 20.36 -26.55
CA PRO A 301 -13.69 19.10 -26.52
C PRO A 301 -12.37 19.12 -27.32
N ASN A 302 -12.19 20.09 -28.20
CA ASN A 302 -11.01 20.20 -29.08
C ASN A 302 -9.69 20.37 -28.31
N THR A 303 -9.73 20.98 -27.13
CA THR A 303 -8.56 21.13 -26.26
C THR A 303 -8.91 20.58 -24.88
N PRO A 304 -8.23 19.53 -24.42
CA PRO A 304 -8.59 18.86 -23.18
C PRO A 304 -8.36 19.76 -21.96
N VAL A 305 -9.19 19.55 -20.94
CA VAL A 305 -8.92 19.99 -19.57
C VAL A 305 -8.18 18.88 -18.85
N TYR A 306 -7.13 19.22 -18.11
CA TYR A 306 -6.34 18.23 -17.37
C TYR A 306 -6.78 18.16 -15.91
N PHE A 307 -7.02 16.94 -15.43
CA PHE A 307 -7.43 16.66 -14.07
C PHE A 307 -6.22 16.42 -13.15
N ASP A 308 -6.36 16.87 -11.90
CA ASP A 308 -5.39 16.72 -10.80
C ASP A 308 -4.00 17.31 -11.08
N VAL A 309 -4.03 18.50 -11.69
CA VAL A 309 -2.88 19.35 -11.98
C VAL A 309 -3.22 20.78 -11.53
N ALA A 310 -2.23 21.56 -11.11
CA ALA A 310 -2.47 22.96 -10.74
C ALA A 310 -2.62 23.84 -11.98
N PHE A 311 -3.64 24.69 -12.00
CA PHE A 311 -3.87 25.64 -13.08
C PHE A 311 -3.94 27.07 -12.54
N LYS A 312 -3.05 27.95 -13.01
CA LYS A 312 -2.99 29.35 -12.55
C LYS A 312 -2.49 30.24 -13.67
N ASP A 313 -3.08 31.43 -13.81
CA ASP A 313 -2.67 32.46 -14.77
C ASP A 313 -2.54 31.91 -16.21
N GLY A 314 -3.48 31.05 -16.61
CA GLY A 314 -3.52 30.43 -17.94
C GLY A 314 -2.44 29.36 -18.19
N LYS A 315 -1.83 28.78 -17.13
CA LYS A 315 -0.76 27.77 -17.26
C LYS A 315 -0.96 26.61 -16.29
N TYR A 316 -0.51 25.43 -16.72
CA TYR A 316 -0.48 24.23 -15.89
C TYR A 316 0.85 24.11 -15.13
N TYR A 317 0.77 23.60 -13.90
CA TYR A 317 1.90 23.37 -13.00
C TYR A 317 1.69 22.05 -12.27
N SER A 318 2.77 21.34 -11.96
CA SER A 318 2.67 20.30 -10.94
C SER A 318 2.63 20.96 -9.57
N TYR A 319 1.66 20.58 -8.74
CA TYR A 319 1.61 20.98 -7.32
C TYR A 319 2.38 20.01 -6.42
N PHE A 320 2.83 18.87 -6.96
CA PHE A 320 3.63 17.91 -6.24
C PHE A 320 5.06 18.42 -6.02
N GLY A 321 5.75 17.82 -5.04
CA GLY A 321 7.13 18.18 -4.73
C GLY A 321 8.06 17.98 -5.93
N VAL A 322 8.96 18.94 -6.13
CA VAL A 322 9.93 18.97 -7.23
C VAL A 322 11.15 18.07 -6.98
N LEU A 323 11.47 17.74 -5.73
CA LEU A 323 12.70 17.00 -5.41
C LEU A 323 12.77 15.61 -6.08
N PRO A 324 11.72 14.77 -6.12
CA PRO A 324 11.77 13.49 -6.83
C PRO A 324 12.13 13.66 -8.32
N VAL A 325 11.68 14.75 -8.95
CA VAL A 325 11.99 15.08 -10.35
C VAL A 325 13.48 15.37 -10.51
N LEU A 326 14.04 16.18 -9.63
CA LEU A 326 15.46 16.54 -9.64
C LEU A 326 16.38 15.35 -9.35
N LEU A 327 15.94 14.40 -8.52
CA LEU A 327 16.74 13.24 -8.14
C LEU A 327 16.70 12.12 -9.18
N PHE A 328 15.57 11.89 -9.83
CA PHE A 328 15.36 10.68 -10.63
C PHE A 328 15.03 10.97 -12.09
N TYR A 329 14.14 11.92 -12.36
CA TYR A 329 13.61 12.15 -13.71
C TYR A 329 14.56 12.99 -14.56
N VAL A 330 15.02 14.13 -14.05
CA VAL A 330 15.96 15.01 -14.76
C VAL A 330 17.28 14.30 -15.06
N PRO A 331 17.93 13.60 -14.10
CA PRO A 331 19.17 12.88 -14.39
C PRO A 331 18.99 11.81 -15.47
N LYS A 332 17.91 11.02 -15.43
CA LYS A 332 17.64 10.02 -16.47
C LYS A 332 17.42 10.67 -17.84
N LEU A 333 16.61 11.72 -17.90
CA LEU A 333 16.29 12.41 -19.14
C LEU A 333 17.55 13.01 -19.79
N LEU A 334 18.41 13.66 -19.00
CA LEU A 334 19.68 14.21 -19.49
C LEU A 334 20.67 13.13 -19.94
N LEU A 335 20.73 11.98 -19.25
CA LEU A 335 21.68 10.90 -19.57
C LEU A 335 21.23 10.03 -20.76
N THR A 336 19.93 9.84 -20.95
CA THR A 336 19.39 8.86 -21.90
C THR A 336 18.56 9.46 -23.02
N GLY A 337 18.06 10.68 -22.86
CA GLY A 337 17.07 11.29 -23.77
C GLY A 337 15.65 10.74 -23.59
N TYR A 338 15.42 9.76 -22.70
CA TYR A 338 14.11 9.12 -22.52
C TYR A 338 13.54 9.38 -21.12
N PRO A 339 12.21 9.63 -21.00
CA PRO A 339 11.57 9.90 -19.72
C PRO A 339 11.61 8.69 -18.77
N LEU A 340 11.67 8.93 -17.46
CA LEU A 340 11.58 7.89 -16.43
C LEU A 340 10.12 7.44 -16.27
N ALA A 341 9.87 6.13 -16.35
CA ALA A 341 8.55 5.59 -16.07
C ALA A 341 8.21 5.75 -14.58
N THR A 342 6.97 6.11 -14.28
CA THR A 342 6.49 6.34 -12.91
C THR A 342 6.70 5.13 -12.01
N SER A 343 6.45 3.92 -12.53
CA SER A 343 6.68 2.67 -11.80
C SER A 343 8.14 2.43 -11.43
N SER A 344 9.08 2.77 -12.32
CA SER A 344 10.52 2.70 -12.02
C SER A 344 10.91 3.68 -10.92
N ALA A 345 10.37 4.91 -10.94
CA ALA A 345 10.60 5.88 -9.88
C ALA A 345 10.03 5.41 -8.52
N LEU A 346 8.85 4.77 -8.53
CA LEU A 346 8.26 4.14 -7.35
C LEU A 346 9.18 3.06 -6.77
N MET A 347 9.71 2.15 -7.60
CA MET A 347 10.63 1.09 -7.16
C MET A 347 11.91 1.66 -6.53
N ILE A 348 12.46 2.73 -7.10
CA ILE A 348 13.64 3.40 -6.53
C ILE A 348 13.29 4.01 -5.17
N CYS A 349 12.17 4.75 -5.07
CA CYS A 349 11.72 5.34 -3.81
C CYS A 349 11.47 4.29 -2.74
N ASP A 350 10.89 3.16 -3.12
CA ASP A 350 10.58 2.04 -2.24
C ASP A 350 11.82 1.41 -1.63
N VAL A 351 12.81 1.07 -2.45
CA VAL A 351 14.10 0.53 -1.99
C VAL A 351 14.78 1.54 -1.06
N LEU A 352 14.80 2.83 -1.42
CA LEU A 352 15.39 3.87 -0.59
C LEU A 352 14.69 3.98 0.77
N ALA A 353 13.35 3.95 0.79
CA ALA A 353 12.57 4.08 2.01
C ALA A 353 12.70 2.85 2.91
N THR A 354 12.69 1.64 2.33
CA THR A 354 12.90 0.37 3.04
C THR A 354 14.27 0.34 3.69
N VAL A 355 15.32 0.70 2.95
CA VAL A 355 16.70 0.77 3.47
C VAL A 355 16.83 1.88 4.54
N ALA A 356 16.24 3.06 4.33
CA ALA A 356 16.26 4.14 5.31
C ALA A 356 15.54 3.75 6.61
N GLY A 357 14.41 3.04 6.51
CA GLY A 357 13.69 2.50 7.67
C GLY A 357 14.53 1.50 8.46
N ALA A 358 15.18 0.56 7.78
CA ALA A 358 16.09 -0.39 8.42
C ALA A 358 17.29 0.31 9.09
N ILE A 359 17.90 1.30 8.42
CA ILE A 359 18.98 2.11 9.00
C ILE A 359 18.51 2.82 10.25
N LEU A 360 17.31 3.43 10.23
CA LEU A 360 16.73 4.08 11.40
C LEU A 360 16.51 3.11 12.55
N VAL A 361 15.96 1.91 12.30
CA VAL A 361 15.81 0.85 13.32
C VAL A 361 17.16 0.52 13.96
N LEU A 362 18.21 0.33 13.14
CA LEU A 362 19.56 0.03 13.63
C LEU A 362 20.14 1.19 14.44
N GLN A 363 19.89 2.43 14.05
CA GLN A 363 20.34 3.60 14.80
C GLN A 363 19.61 3.76 16.14
N ILE A 364 18.30 3.48 16.19
CA ILE A 364 17.53 3.45 17.44
C ILE A 364 18.08 2.35 18.36
N ALA A 365 18.30 1.15 17.83
CA ALA A 365 18.86 0.04 18.58
C ALA A 365 20.23 0.39 19.18
N ARG A 366 21.11 1.05 18.40
CA ARG A 366 22.42 1.52 18.86
C ARG A 366 22.30 2.63 19.91
N PHE A 367 21.42 3.59 19.69
CA PHE A 367 21.18 4.70 20.60
C PHE A 367 20.75 4.19 21.98
N LEU A 368 19.82 3.23 22.02
CA LEU A 368 19.40 2.60 23.27
C LEU A 368 20.49 1.70 23.88
N SER A 369 21.24 0.97 23.06
CA SER A 369 22.33 0.12 23.56
C SER A 369 23.43 0.94 24.26
N ARG A 370 23.73 2.15 23.76
CA ARG A 370 24.65 3.09 24.42
C ARG A 370 24.12 3.66 25.73
N ARG A 371 22.81 3.58 25.97
CA ARG A 371 22.16 3.94 27.24
C ARG A 371 22.02 2.74 28.19
N GLY A 372 22.73 1.64 27.91
CA GLY A 372 22.81 0.48 28.79
C GLY A 372 21.87 -0.67 28.44
N LYS A 373 21.01 -0.52 27.43
CA LYS A 373 20.11 -1.61 27.01
C LYS A 373 20.86 -2.73 26.33
N LYS A 374 20.42 -3.97 26.56
CA LYS A 374 20.88 -5.14 25.83
C LYS A 374 19.75 -5.66 24.95
N LEU A 375 19.86 -5.38 23.66
CA LEU A 375 18.87 -5.77 22.68
C LEU A 375 19.22 -7.11 22.05
N SER A 376 18.22 -7.94 21.77
CA SER A 376 18.37 -9.17 21.03
C SER A 376 18.35 -8.93 19.51
N LEU A 377 19.01 -9.80 18.75
CA LEU A 377 18.96 -9.79 17.29
C LEU A 377 17.52 -9.98 16.80
N GLY A 378 16.74 -10.83 17.48
CA GLY A 378 15.34 -11.08 17.15
C GLY A 378 14.49 -9.83 17.25
N ALA A 379 14.63 -9.03 18.31
CA ALA A 379 13.88 -7.78 18.45
C ALA A 379 14.28 -6.74 17.41
N VAL A 380 15.57 -6.59 17.09
CA VAL A 380 16.04 -5.64 16.07
C VAL A 380 15.51 -6.03 14.68
N MET A 381 15.63 -7.30 14.29
CA MET A 381 15.09 -7.79 13.01
C MET A 381 13.56 -7.66 12.96
N LEU A 382 12.86 -7.94 14.06
CA LEU A 382 11.42 -7.72 14.16
C LEU A 382 11.06 -6.24 14.00
N GLY A 383 11.89 -5.33 14.52
CA GLY A 383 11.76 -3.89 14.31
C GLY A 383 11.88 -3.48 12.84
N CYS A 384 12.76 -4.13 12.06
CA CYS A 384 12.84 -3.91 10.60
C CYS A 384 11.54 -4.31 9.91
N VAL A 385 11.02 -5.52 10.19
CA VAL A 385 9.75 -5.98 9.60
C VAL A 385 8.59 -5.07 10.00
N ALA A 386 8.53 -4.66 11.27
CA ALA A 386 7.51 -3.73 11.76
C ALA A 386 7.62 -2.35 11.10
N MET A 387 8.83 -1.87 10.80
CA MET A 387 9.05 -0.62 10.06
C MET A 387 8.60 -0.78 8.60
N PHE A 388 8.99 -1.85 7.92
CA PHE A 388 8.59 -2.11 6.54
C PHE A 388 7.07 -2.18 6.38
N LEU A 389 6.40 -3.01 7.18
CA LEU A 389 4.94 -3.18 7.11
C LEU A 389 4.16 -2.00 7.72
N GLY A 390 4.71 -1.36 8.76
CA GLY A 390 3.99 -0.38 9.58
C GLY A 390 4.20 1.09 9.18
N THR A 391 5.10 1.39 8.25
CA THR A 391 5.29 2.74 7.67
C THR A 391 4.22 3.09 6.64
N GLY A 392 3.51 2.11 6.09
CA GLY A 392 2.48 2.33 5.06
C GLY A 392 3.06 2.34 3.65
N ILE A 393 4.38 2.26 3.51
CA ILE A 393 5.06 2.14 2.22
C ILE A 393 4.54 0.90 1.45
N ALA A 394 4.55 -0.26 2.11
CA ALA A 394 4.04 -1.51 1.54
C ALA A 394 2.54 -1.46 1.19
N MET A 395 1.77 -0.57 1.84
CA MET A 395 0.35 -0.37 1.56
C MET A 395 0.09 0.61 0.41
N VAL A 396 0.85 1.70 0.31
CA VAL A 396 0.54 2.84 -0.58
C VAL A 396 1.15 2.69 -1.96
N LEU A 397 2.33 2.06 -2.06
CA LEU A 397 3.05 1.93 -3.33
C LEU A 397 2.31 1.14 -4.41
N PRO A 398 1.57 0.06 -4.10
CA PRO A 398 0.88 -0.71 -5.13
C PRO A 398 -0.35 -0.01 -5.72
N TYR A 399 -0.59 1.26 -5.37
CA TYR A 399 -1.59 2.08 -6.05
C TYR A 399 -1.24 2.30 -7.52
N GLY A 400 0.03 2.19 -7.91
CA GLY A 400 0.45 2.23 -9.31
C GLY A 400 0.27 3.58 -10.00
N LEU A 401 0.29 4.65 -9.22
CA LEU A 401 0.17 6.03 -9.68
C LEU A 401 1.35 6.85 -9.16
N PHE A 402 1.49 8.08 -9.63
CA PHE A 402 2.61 8.95 -9.27
C PHE A 402 2.49 9.55 -7.84
N TYR A 403 1.30 9.50 -7.22
CA TYR A 403 1.06 10.08 -5.89
C TYR A 403 1.95 9.59 -4.74
N PRO A 404 2.30 8.28 -4.65
CA PRO A 404 3.17 7.78 -3.59
C PRO A 404 4.60 8.29 -3.67
N ILE A 405 5.09 8.69 -4.85
CA ILE A 405 6.49 9.11 -5.06
C ILE A 405 6.90 10.23 -4.06
N PRO A 406 6.22 11.38 -3.99
CA PRO A 406 6.60 12.44 -3.05
C PRO A 406 6.43 12.01 -1.59
N GLN A 407 5.46 11.13 -1.29
CA GLN A 407 5.21 10.63 0.05
C GLN A 407 6.35 9.75 0.55
N VAL A 408 6.66 8.70 -0.21
CA VAL A 408 7.67 7.70 0.10
C VAL A 408 9.06 8.33 0.09
N CYS A 409 9.35 9.21 -0.88
CA CYS A 409 10.60 9.95 -0.92
C CYS A 409 10.77 10.85 0.31
N ALA A 410 9.74 11.62 0.71
CA ALA A 410 9.81 12.45 1.91
C ALA A 410 10.05 11.63 3.18
N VAL A 411 9.34 10.51 3.35
CA VAL A 411 9.48 9.64 4.53
C VAL A 411 10.84 8.95 4.55
N ALA A 412 11.39 8.54 3.40
CA ALA A 412 12.76 8.02 3.30
C ALA A 412 13.78 9.04 3.80
N PHE A 413 13.69 10.30 3.33
CA PHE A 413 14.55 11.39 3.78
C PHE A 413 14.35 11.73 5.26
N ALA A 414 13.11 11.73 5.76
CA ALA A 414 12.84 11.97 7.17
C ALA A 414 13.46 10.89 8.07
N MET A 415 13.31 9.61 7.70
CA MET A 415 13.91 8.50 8.43
C MET A 415 15.44 8.56 8.39
N MET A 416 16.04 8.86 7.23
CA MET A 416 17.47 9.06 7.12
C MET A 416 17.95 10.26 7.94
N GLY A 417 17.18 11.35 7.95
CA GLY A 417 17.49 12.56 8.71
C GLY A 417 17.56 12.30 10.21
N VAL A 418 16.55 11.60 10.75
CA VAL A 418 16.53 11.16 12.16
C VAL A 418 17.67 10.17 12.43
N ALA A 419 17.95 9.25 11.52
CA ALA A 419 19.05 8.29 11.65
C ALA A 419 20.43 8.99 11.74
N CYS A 420 20.67 10.00 10.89
CA CYS A 420 21.88 10.82 10.94
C CYS A 420 21.96 11.65 12.23
N TRP A 421 20.85 12.23 12.70
CA TRP A 421 20.81 12.92 13.99
C TRP A 421 21.13 11.99 15.17
N LEU A 422 20.63 10.77 15.16
CA LEU A 422 20.99 9.76 16.17
C LEU A 422 22.49 9.44 16.13
N GLU A 423 23.07 9.28 14.93
CA GLU A 423 24.52 9.08 14.77
C GLU A 423 25.31 10.29 15.28
N ALA A 424 24.87 11.51 14.97
CA ALA A 424 25.50 12.74 15.42
C ALA A 424 25.49 12.85 16.95
N LYS A 425 24.34 12.61 17.57
CA LYS A 425 24.18 12.61 19.03
C LYS A 425 25.11 11.58 19.69
N MET A 426 25.19 10.39 19.09
CA MET A 426 26.10 9.35 19.56
C MET A 426 27.57 9.73 19.40
N ARG A 427 27.94 10.59 18.45
CA ARG A 427 29.32 11.06 18.23
C ARG A 427 29.55 12.47 18.75
N ASP A 428 28.98 12.78 19.91
CA ASP A 428 29.14 14.07 20.61
C ASP A 428 28.88 15.29 19.70
N LEU A 429 27.70 15.28 19.06
CA LEU A 429 27.25 16.34 18.14
C LEU A 429 28.15 16.52 16.92
N ASN A 430 28.56 15.41 16.30
CA ASN A 430 29.36 15.47 15.09
C ASN A 430 28.65 16.27 13.97
N ILE A 431 29.32 17.34 13.50
CA ILE A 431 28.75 18.34 12.60
C ILE A 431 28.38 17.79 11.22
N ILE A 432 29.09 16.78 10.72
CA ILE A 432 28.81 16.20 9.39
C ILE A 432 27.48 15.45 9.45
N TRP A 433 27.27 14.66 10.50
CA TRP A 433 26.02 13.94 10.71
C TRP A 433 24.85 14.87 11.06
N LEU A 434 25.10 15.97 11.79
CA LEU A 434 24.09 17.01 12.03
C LEU A 434 23.66 17.68 10.72
N ALA A 435 24.62 18.08 9.89
CA ALA A 435 24.36 18.71 8.61
C ALA A 435 23.65 17.75 7.64
N ALA A 436 24.10 16.50 7.55
CA ALA A 436 23.44 15.48 6.75
C ALA A 436 21.99 15.22 7.22
N GLY A 437 21.77 15.12 8.53
CA GLY A 437 20.44 14.90 9.09
C GLY A 437 19.49 16.07 8.84
N SER A 438 20.00 17.29 9.00
CA SER A 438 19.26 18.53 8.78
C SER A 438 18.96 18.76 7.29
N LEU A 439 19.91 18.45 6.40
CA LEU A 439 19.69 18.47 4.97
C LEU A 439 18.59 17.49 4.55
N CYS A 440 18.63 16.24 5.03
CA CYS A 440 17.61 15.25 4.70
C CYS A 440 16.22 15.70 5.15
N LEU A 441 16.07 16.21 6.37
CA LEU A 441 14.78 16.72 6.85
C LEU A 441 14.34 17.99 6.13
N ALA A 442 15.26 18.90 5.79
CA ALA A 442 14.94 20.09 5.00
C ALA A 442 14.43 19.74 3.59
N LEU A 443 15.04 18.74 2.94
CA LEU A 443 14.64 18.23 1.63
C LEU A 443 13.20 17.73 1.58
N THR A 444 12.61 17.33 2.72
CA THR A 444 11.20 16.93 2.79
C THR A 444 10.25 18.05 2.36
N VAL A 445 10.62 19.33 2.50
CA VAL A 445 9.84 20.48 2.03
C VAL A 445 9.63 20.47 0.51
N ALA A 446 10.63 19.99 -0.23
CA ALA A 446 10.59 19.89 -1.68
C ALA A 446 9.98 18.56 -2.17
N CYS A 447 9.61 17.65 -1.27
CA CYS A 447 8.85 16.43 -1.58
C CYS A 447 7.39 16.57 -1.13
N ARG A 448 7.19 16.73 0.19
CA ARG A 448 5.92 16.69 0.89
C ARG A 448 6.00 17.56 2.16
N PRO A 449 5.61 18.85 2.09
CA PRO A 449 5.94 19.86 3.09
C PRO A 449 5.62 19.51 4.53
N GLN A 450 4.48 18.87 4.80
CA GLN A 450 4.06 18.50 6.15
C GLN A 450 5.02 17.54 6.88
N VAL A 451 5.83 16.77 6.14
CA VAL A 451 6.79 15.83 6.74
C VAL A 451 7.95 16.58 7.43
N ILE A 452 8.19 17.86 7.10
CA ILE A 452 9.18 18.69 7.81
C ILE A 452 8.85 18.83 9.30
N LEU A 453 7.60 18.64 9.71
CA LEU A 453 7.23 18.68 11.12
C LEU A 453 7.97 17.62 11.95
N ALA A 454 8.49 16.56 11.32
CA ALA A 454 9.41 15.61 11.94
C ALA A 454 10.67 16.24 12.53
N SER A 455 11.09 17.40 12.04
CA SER A 455 12.21 18.18 12.57
C SER A 455 12.00 18.60 14.02
N VAL A 456 10.76 18.69 14.49
CA VAL A 456 10.42 18.97 15.90
C VAL A 456 11.00 17.91 16.84
N LEU A 457 11.27 16.69 16.36
CA LEU A 457 11.96 15.64 17.14
C LEU A 457 13.38 16.05 17.57
N ALA A 458 13.98 17.06 16.95
CA ALA A 458 15.25 17.62 17.42
C ALA A 458 15.15 18.08 18.88
N LEU A 459 14.00 18.61 19.31
CA LEU A 459 13.80 19.11 20.67
C LEU A 459 13.97 18.00 21.72
N PRO A 460 13.15 16.94 21.79
CA PRO A 460 13.34 15.88 22.77
C PRO A 460 14.65 15.10 22.58
N LEU A 461 15.20 15.09 21.35
CA LEU A 461 16.43 14.36 21.08
C LEU A 461 17.67 15.11 21.62
N PHE A 462 17.75 16.42 21.45
CA PHE A 462 18.93 17.25 21.75
C PHE A 462 18.73 18.23 22.91
N TRP A 463 17.60 18.21 23.62
CA TRP A 463 17.29 19.19 24.69
C TRP A 463 18.42 19.42 25.70
N GLU A 464 19.00 18.33 26.23
CA GLU A 464 20.10 18.40 27.19
C GLU A 464 21.39 18.93 26.55
N ASP A 465 21.62 18.63 25.28
CA ASP A 465 22.77 19.15 24.54
C ASP A 465 22.63 20.64 24.26
N ILE A 466 21.43 21.09 23.89
CA ILE A 466 21.10 22.50 23.66
C ILE A 466 21.32 23.31 24.95
N LYS A 467 20.80 22.83 26.09
CA LYS A 467 21.02 23.46 27.39
C LYS A 467 22.49 23.57 27.75
N ARG A 468 23.23 22.47 27.58
CA ARG A 468 24.66 22.40 27.87
C ARG A 468 25.45 23.41 27.03
N LEU A 469 25.23 23.42 25.71
CA LEU A 469 25.90 24.35 24.80
C LEU A 469 25.62 25.80 25.19
N TRP A 470 24.36 26.16 25.46
CA TRP A 470 24.00 27.54 25.77
C TRP A 470 24.57 28.00 27.13
N GLN A 471 24.54 27.14 28.15
CA GLN A 471 25.08 27.47 29.48
C GLN A 471 26.60 27.63 29.45
N GLU A 472 27.31 26.73 28.78
CA GLU A 472 28.77 26.74 28.71
C GLU A 472 29.29 27.82 27.72
N GLY A 473 28.60 28.05 26.60
CA GLY A 473 28.97 29.04 25.58
C GLY A 473 28.91 30.49 26.06
N LEU A 474 28.08 30.79 27.07
CA LEU A 474 28.04 32.11 27.71
C LEU A 474 29.32 32.43 28.51
N HIS A 475 30.09 31.40 28.89
CA HIS A 475 31.24 31.54 29.80
C HIS A 475 32.58 31.25 29.10
N ASP A 476 32.60 30.59 27.95
CA ASP A 476 33.81 30.19 27.22
C ASP A 476 33.69 30.44 25.71
N ILE A 477 34.62 31.23 25.15
CA ILE A 477 34.63 31.62 23.73
C ILE A 477 34.92 30.45 22.77
N GLY A 478 35.71 29.46 23.20
CA GLY A 478 35.98 28.23 22.45
C GLY A 478 34.73 27.35 22.35
N ILE A 479 33.96 27.26 23.45
CA ILE A 479 32.68 26.57 23.47
C ILE A 479 31.64 27.33 22.66
N LEU A 480 31.61 28.66 22.72
CA LEU A 480 30.76 29.50 21.87
C LEU A 480 31.02 29.25 20.38
N ARG A 481 32.28 29.13 19.95
CA ARG A 481 32.62 28.77 18.55
C ARG A 481 32.09 27.39 18.18
N ARG A 482 32.20 26.41 19.08
CA ARG A 482 31.62 25.07 18.87
C ARG A 482 30.11 25.13 18.77
N GLU A 483 29.44 25.87 19.66
CA GLU A 483 27.99 26.10 19.66
C GLU A 483 27.54 26.71 18.32
N ILE A 484 28.18 27.79 17.87
CA ILE A 484 27.90 28.42 16.58
C ILE A 484 28.06 27.40 15.45
N THR A 485 29.12 26.59 15.47
CA THR A 485 29.35 25.56 14.43
C THR A 485 28.25 24.49 14.44
N VAL A 486 27.82 24.04 15.62
CA VAL A 486 26.72 23.06 15.77
C VAL A 486 25.41 23.63 15.24
N TRP A 487 25.06 24.87 15.63
CA TRP A 487 23.86 25.55 15.13
C TRP A 487 23.94 25.79 13.62
N ALA A 488 25.05 26.30 13.11
CA ALA A 488 25.26 26.54 11.69
C ALA A 488 25.11 25.23 10.89
N SER A 489 25.71 24.13 11.35
CA SER A 489 25.59 22.81 10.71
C SER A 489 24.14 22.31 10.68
N SER A 490 23.31 22.73 11.65
CA SER A 490 21.91 22.31 11.72
C SER A 490 20.97 23.23 10.95
N VAL A 491 21.23 24.54 10.92
CA VAL A 491 20.32 25.56 10.37
C VAL A 491 20.61 25.88 8.90
N ILE A 492 21.88 25.96 8.50
CA ILE A 492 22.25 26.33 7.11
C ILE A 492 21.62 25.39 6.07
N PRO A 493 21.59 24.05 6.27
CA PRO A 493 20.90 23.17 5.33
C PRO A 493 19.42 23.50 5.13
N TYR A 494 18.70 23.86 6.19
CA TYR A 494 17.30 24.31 6.08
C TYR A 494 17.20 25.61 5.30
N LEU A 495 18.04 26.60 5.61
CA LEU A 495 18.01 27.90 4.93
C LEU A 495 18.23 27.75 3.42
N ILE A 496 19.20 26.92 3.00
CA ILE A 496 19.49 26.69 1.58
C ILE A 496 18.29 26.05 0.88
N VAL A 497 17.76 24.94 1.43
CA VAL A 497 16.67 24.20 0.78
C VAL A 497 15.37 25.00 0.78
N ILE A 498 15.02 25.64 1.90
CA ILE A 498 13.80 26.46 2.00
C ILE A 498 13.90 27.67 1.08
N ALA A 499 15.06 28.33 0.99
CA ALA A 499 15.25 29.44 0.06
C ALA A 499 15.07 28.99 -1.40
N ALA A 500 15.66 27.84 -1.79
CA ALA A 500 15.48 27.29 -3.13
C ALA A 500 14.00 26.97 -3.42
N GLN A 501 13.30 26.32 -2.47
CA GLN A 501 11.87 26.05 -2.62
C GLN A 501 11.04 27.33 -2.72
N PHE A 502 11.34 28.35 -1.92
CA PHE A 502 10.63 29.63 -1.93
C PHE A 502 10.82 30.37 -3.26
N LEU A 503 12.02 30.34 -3.83
CA LEU A 503 12.28 30.88 -5.17
C LEU A 503 11.49 30.12 -6.24
N TYR A 504 11.46 28.79 -6.16
CA TYR A 504 10.68 27.94 -7.06
C TYR A 504 9.16 28.21 -6.95
N ASN A 505 8.63 28.36 -5.73
CA ASN A 505 7.24 28.72 -5.48
C ASN A 505 6.91 30.13 -6.01
N LYS A 506 7.80 31.09 -5.80
CA LYS A 506 7.67 32.44 -6.35
C LYS A 506 7.62 32.42 -7.89
N ALA A 507 8.43 31.59 -8.54
CA ALA A 507 8.42 31.43 -9.99
C ALA A 507 7.12 30.80 -10.52
N ARG A 508 6.54 29.83 -9.79
CA ARG A 508 5.28 29.17 -10.20
C ARG A 508 4.04 29.99 -9.90
N PHE A 509 3.95 30.55 -8.70
CA PHE A 509 2.69 31.08 -8.17
C PHE A 509 2.77 32.55 -7.76
N GLY A 510 3.95 33.19 -7.87
CA GLY A 510 4.16 34.59 -7.50
C GLY A 510 4.35 34.82 -5.99
N LYS A 511 4.22 33.78 -5.15
CA LYS A 511 4.35 33.86 -3.69
C LYS A 511 5.29 32.78 -3.15
N ILE A 512 6.14 33.13 -2.19
CA ILE A 512 7.17 32.23 -1.64
C ILE A 512 6.59 31.08 -0.80
N THR A 513 5.50 31.31 -0.09
CA THR A 513 4.85 30.33 0.80
C THR A 513 3.72 29.55 0.12
N ASP A 514 3.49 29.78 -1.18
CA ASP A 514 2.42 29.13 -1.92
C ASP A 514 2.96 27.85 -2.59
N PHE A 515 2.42 26.70 -2.19
CA PHE A 515 2.80 25.40 -2.74
C PHE A 515 1.89 24.93 -3.87
N GLY A 516 0.81 25.67 -4.15
CA GLY A 516 -0.06 25.45 -5.30
C GLY A 516 -1.22 24.49 -5.11
N ALA A 517 -1.41 23.93 -3.91
CA ALA A 517 -2.53 23.02 -3.63
C ALA A 517 -3.90 23.66 -3.92
N ASN A 518 -4.05 24.95 -3.65
CA ASN A 518 -5.28 25.71 -3.91
C ASN A 518 -5.62 25.84 -5.40
N TYR A 519 -4.66 25.58 -6.29
CA TYR A 519 -4.84 25.70 -7.74
C TYR A 519 -5.16 24.37 -8.40
N ASN A 520 -5.30 23.29 -7.62
CA ASN A 520 -5.50 21.95 -8.15
C ASN A 520 -6.88 21.80 -8.82
N LEU A 521 -6.89 21.36 -10.09
CA LEU A 521 -8.10 21.01 -10.81
C LEU A 521 -8.58 19.60 -10.41
N THR A 522 -9.16 19.50 -9.20
CA THR A 522 -9.59 18.23 -8.60
C THR A 522 -11.12 18.11 -8.53
N SER A 523 -11.63 17.08 -7.85
CA SER A 523 -13.06 16.78 -7.74
C SER A 523 -13.87 17.77 -6.88
N TYR A 524 -13.22 18.78 -6.29
CA TYR A 524 -13.86 19.87 -5.56
C TYR A 524 -13.01 21.15 -5.57
N ASP A 525 -13.63 22.30 -5.32
CA ASP A 525 -12.92 23.57 -5.18
C ASP A 525 -12.16 23.63 -3.85
N MET A 526 -10.82 23.56 -3.92
CA MET A 526 -9.95 23.61 -2.74
C MET A 526 -9.94 24.99 -2.06
N THR A 527 -10.29 26.07 -2.79
CA THR A 527 -10.30 27.43 -2.25
C THR A 527 -11.51 27.72 -1.36
N HIS A 528 -12.60 26.96 -1.53
CA HIS A 528 -13.86 27.17 -0.82
C HIS A 528 -14.35 25.95 0.00
N ASN A 529 -13.44 25.06 0.45
CA ASN A 529 -13.81 23.84 1.20
C ASN A 529 -13.22 23.75 2.62
N PRO A 530 -13.70 24.54 3.60
CA PRO A 530 -13.19 24.50 4.97
C PRO A 530 -13.55 23.18 5.70
N VAL A 531 -12.61 22.66 6.49
CA VAL A 531 -12.86 21.54 7.43
C VAL A 531 -13.30 22.08 8.78
N THR A 532 -14.49 21.70 9.23
CA THR A 532 -14.94 21.99 10.60
C THR A 532 -14.33 21.02 11.62
N ILE A 533 -14.10 21.49 12.84
CA ILE A 533 -13.40 20.70 13.87
C ILE A 533 -14.10 19.38 14.22
N ASN A 534 -15.43 19.35 14.13
CA ASN A 534 -16.26 18.18 14.41
C ASN A 534 -15.92 16.98 13.51
N ARG A 535 -15.36 17.20 12.31
CA ARG A 535 -15.04 16.14 11.36
C ARG A 535 -13.78 15.36 11.74
N TYR A 536 -12.82 16.01 12.41
CA TYR A 536 -11.58 15.33 12.81
C TYR A 536 -11.84 14.15 13.76
N ILE A 537 -12.90 14.19 14.54
CA ILE A 537 -13.27 13.09 15.44
C ILE A 537 -13.64 11.84 14.62
N SER A 538 -14.49 12.00 13.60
CA SER A 538 -14.84 10.90 12.69
C SER A 538 -13.62 10.42 11.90
N PHE A 539 -12.76 11.34 11.47
CA PHE A 539 -11.53 11.01 10.76
C PHE A 539 -10.55 10.19 11.63
N ILE A 540 -10.48 10.42 12.94
CA ILE A 540 -9.66 9.59 13.85
C ILE A 540 -10.12 8.13 13.77
N PHE A 541 -11.43 7.88 13.78
CA PHE A 541 -11.94 6.51 13.64
C PHE A 541 -11.49 5.90 12.31
N TYR A 542 -11.70 6.59 11.19
CA TYR A 542 -11.34 6.08 9.87
C TYR A 542 -9.83 5.84 9.72
N TYR A 543 -8.99 6.79 10.12
CA TYR A 543 -7.53 6.66 10.00
C TYR A 543 -6.92 5.60 10.92
N PHE A 544 -7.45 5.42 12.13
CA PHE A 544 -6.76 4.62 13.17
C PHE A 544 -7.49 3.33 13.53
N PHE A 545 -8.83 3.30 13.52
CA PHE A 545 -9.61 2.27 14.20
C PHE A 545 -10.72 1.63 13.37
N GLN A 546 -10.90 2.00 12.10
CA GLN A 546 -11.88 1.33 11.26
C GLN A 546 -11.46 -0.13 11.03
N PRO A 547 -12.32 -1.11 11.31
CA PRO A 547 -12.00 -2.50 11.02
C PRO A 547 -11.96 -2.75 9.51
N PRO A 548 -11.14 -3.70 9.03
CA PRO A 548 -11.16 -4.09 7.63
C PRO A 548 -12.49 -4.77 7.26
N ASN A 549 -12.92 -4.60 6.00
CA ASN A 549 -14.10 -5.29 5.47
C ASN A 549 -13.69 -6.66 4.90
N LEU A 550 -13.84 -7.71 5.71
CA LEU A 550 -13.43 -9.06 5.36
C LEU A 550 -14.60 -9.92 4.88
N SER A 551 -14.37 -10.77 3.88
CA SER A 551 -15.36 -11.72 3.35
C SER A 551 -14.82 -13.15 3.32
N GLY A 552 -15.72 -14.15 3.26
CA GLY A 552 -15.37 -15.56 3.15
C GLY A 552 -15.02 -16.03 1.74
N ARG A 553 -14.90 -15.10 0.78
CA ARG A 553 -14.65 -15.36 -0.64
C ARG A 553 -13.60 -14.40 -1.15
N PHE A 554 -12.72 -14.86 -2.03
CA PHE A 554 -11.70 -14.03 -2.66
C PHE A 554 -12.32 -12.76 -3.27
N PRO A 555 -11.75 -11.56 -3.05
CA PRO A 555 -10.40 -11.28 -2.55
C PRO A 555 -10.20 -11.29 -1.02
N PHE A 556 -11.22 -11.65 -0.24
CA PHE A 556 -11.26 -11.68 1.23
C PHE A 556 -11.08 -10.33 1.93
N VAL A 557 -10.46 -9.35 1.28
CA VAL A 557 -10.34 -7.96 1.71
C VAL A 557 -11.10 -7.09 0.72
N ASN A 558 -12.05 -6.33 1.22
CA ASN A 558 -12.91 -5.47 0.42
C ASN A 558 -12.75 -4.01 0.86
N GLU A 559 -13.29 -3.10 0.06
CA GLU A 559 -13.34 -1.68 0.41
C GLU A 559 -14.19 -1.47 1.66
N VAL A 560 -13.69 -0.63 2.57
CA VAL A 560 -14.47 -0.20 3.73
C VAL A 560 -15.31 1.03 3.37
N LEU A 561 -16.54 1.07 3.86
CA LEU A 561 -17.42 2.23 3.70
C LEU A 561 -17.05 3.31 4.70
N TRP A 562 -16.97 4.57 4.27
CA TRP A 562 -16.69 5.71 5.15
C TRP A 562 -17.61 6.90 4.82
N PRO A 563 -18.93 6.74 4.98
CA PRO A 563 -19.91 7.72 4.53
C PRO A 563 -19.62 9.12 5.12
N GLN A 564 -19.62 10.13 4.24
CA GLN A 564 -19.39 11.53 4.61
C GLN A 564 -20.66 12.36 4.39
N VAL A 565 -20.88 13.32 5.30
CA VAL A 565 -22.04 14.25 5.22
C VAL A 565 -21.86 15.29 4.10
N THR A 566 -20.62 15.60 3.71
CA THR A 566 -20.33 16.48 2.59
C THR A 566 -19.23 15.87 1.73
N PHE A 567 -19.28 16.15 0.43
CA PHE A 567 -18.29 15.67 -0.51
C PHE A 567 -16.85 16.07 -0.12
N ARG A 568 -15.94 15.09 -0.22
CA ARG A 568 -14.49 15.25 -0.26
C ARG A 568 -13.93 14.20 -1.20
N SER A 569 -12.72 14.43 -1.70
CA SER A 569 -12.03 13.40 -2.49
C SER A 569 -12.02 12.10 -1.71
N CYS A 570 -12.47 11.05 -2.36
CA CYS A 570 -12.56 9.72 -1.79
C CYS A 570 -11.70 8.76 -2.61
N HIS A 571 -10.77 8.11 -1.92
CA HIS A 571 -10.07 6.94 -2.45
C HIS A 571 -10.57 5.70 -1.72
N TYR A 572 -10.38 4.53 -2.33
CA TYR A 572 -10.65 3.26 -1.67
C TYR A 572 -9.87 3.18 -0.35
N ASP A 573 -10.43 2.52 0.66
CA ASP A 573 -9.79 2.33 1.96
C ASP A 573 -9.91 0.85 2.36
N VAL A 574 -8.93 0.37 3.12
CA VAL A 574 -8.81 -1.01 3.61
C VAL A 574 -9.11 -1.14 5.10
N GLY A 575 -9.30 0.00 5.78
CA GLY A 575 -9.49 0.10 7.23
C GLY A 575 -8.36 0.87 7.90
N GLY A 576 -8.59 1.18 9.18
CA GLY A 576 -7.72 2.01 9.98
C GLY A 576 -6.37 1.38 10.32
N TYR A 577 -5.39 2.24 10.59
CA TYR A 577 -4.00 1.89 10.84
C TYR A 577 -3.81 0.74 11.83
N PHE A 578 -4.48 0.77 12.98
CA PHE A 578 -4.28 -0.23 14.03
C PHE A 578 -5.04 -1.54 13.81
N LEU A 579 -6.01 -1.61 12.90
CA LEU A 579 -6.83 -2.82 12.73
C LEU A 579 -6.61 -3.49 11.37
N ALA A 580 -6.27 -2.74 10.33
CA ALA A 580 -6.01 -3.26 8.99
C ALA A 580 -4.52 -3.26 8.65
N MET A 581 -3.83 -2.16 8.89
CA MET A 581 -2.46 -1.98 8.38
C MET A 581 -1.38 -2.54 9.30
N ALA A 582 -1.38 -2.14 10.57
CA ALA A 582 -0.36 -2.50 11.54
C ALA A 582 -0.98 -2.94 12.88
N PRO A 583 -1.69 -4.09 12.95
CA PRO A 583 -2.29 -4.58 14.20
C PRO A 583 -1.28 -4.76 15.33
N PHE A 584 -0.04 -5.11 14.99
CA PHE A 584 1.06 -5.21 15.94
C PHE A 584 1.39 -3.88 16.65
N ALA A 585 1.07 -2.74 16.05
CA ALA A 585 1.36 -1.41 16.60
C ALA A 585 0.42 -1.05 17.77
N LEU A 586 -0.70 -1.76 17.98
CA LEU A 586 -1.57 -1.59 19.15
C LEU A 586 -0.81 -1.71 20.49
N ILE A 587 0.35 -2.37 20.49
CA ILE A 587 1.22 -2.45 21.67
C ILE A 587 1.63 -1.06 22.21
N VAL A 588 1.56 0.01 21.40
CA VAL A 588 1.81 1.39 21.88
C VAL A 588 0.89 1.79 23.02
N PHE A 589 -0.34 1.27 23.06
CA PHE A 589 -1.29 1.53 24.15
C PHE A 589 -0.90 0.84 25.46
N ALA A 590 0.01 -0.15 25.42
CA ALA A 590 0.58 -0.76 26.62
C ALA A 590 1.62 0.13 27.32
N VAL A 591 1.87 1.36 26.84
CA VAL A 591 2.83 2.30 27.44
C VAL A 591 2.60 2.53 28.93
N ALA A 592 1.34 2.56 29.39
CA ALA A 592 1.02 2.76 30.80
C ALA A 592 1.64 1.68 31.70
N LEU A 593 1.73 0.43 31.21
CA LEU A 593 2.31 -0.70 31.92
C LEU A 593 3.85 -0.63 31.98
N TRP A 594 4.49 0.03 31.00
CA TRP A 594 5.95 0.10 30.84
C TRP A 594 6.53 1.49 31.09
N ARG A 595 5.71 2.44 31.56
CA ARG A 595 6.10 3.86 31.71
C ARG A 595 7.27 4.06 32.65
N GLU A 596 7.38 3.26 33.71
CA GLU A 596 8.47 3.38 34.69
C GLU A 596 9.79 2.89 34.10
N ASN A 597 9.78 1.81 33.31
CA ASN A 597 10.96 1.36 32.58
C ASN A 597 11.39 2.41 31.55
N LEU A 598 10.46 2.91 30.73
CA LEU A 598 10.74 3.99 29.77
C LEU A 598 11.27 5.27 30.44
N ARG A 599 10.80 5.59 31.65
CA ARG A 599 11.30 6.73 32.43
C ARG A 599 12.73 6.48 32.88
N LYS A 600 13.03 5.29 33.42
CA LYS A 600 14.40 4.89 33.80
C LYS A 600 15.36 4.97 32.60
N ASP A 601 14.88 4.61 31.41
CA ASP A 601 15.64 4.65 30.16
C ASP A 601 15.73 6.05 29.52
N ARG A 602 15.07 7.06 30.11
CA ARG A 602 14.95 8.43 29.59
C ARG A 602 14.41 8.47 28.15
N THR A 603 13.49 7.56 27.82
CA THR A 603 12.82 7.48 26.51
C THR A 603 11.34 7.81 26.57
N LEU A 604 10.74 7.89 27.77
CA LEU A 604 9.32 8.25 27.93
C LEU A 604 8.99 9.63 27.36
N VAL A 605 9.90 10.61 27.49
CA VAL A 605 9.71 11.94 26.90
C VAL A 605 9.68 11.84 25.38
N LEU A 606 10.67 11.16 24.78
CA LEU A 606 10.71 10.93 23.34
C LEU A 606 9.44 10.22 22.83
N PHE A 607 8.95 9.21 23.55
CA PHE A 607 7.69 8.54 23.23
C PHE A 607 6.52 9.52 23.17
N ARG A 608 6.35 10.38 24.18
CA ARG A 608 5.26 11.37 24.22
C ARG A 608 5.34 12.37 23.06
N TRP A 609 6.55 12.82 22.72
CA TRP A 609 6.77 13.71 21.58
C TRP A 609 6.44 13.04 20.24
N LEU A 610 6.77 11.75 20.07
CA LEU A 610 6.38 10.99 18.89
C LEU A 610 4.85 10.93 18.75
N ILE A 611 4.12 10.62 19.82
CA ILE A 611 2.65 10.58 19.78
C ILE A 611 2.05 11.97 19.52
N ALA A 612 2.58 13.03 20.15
CA ALA A 612 2.13 14.39 19.90
C ALA A 612 2.35 14.78 18.44
N LEU A 613 3.50 14.43 17.87
CA LEU A 613 3.81 14.72 16.48
C LEU A 613 2.93 13.93 15.50
N VAL A 614 2.61 12.66 15.81
CA VAL A 614 1.63 11.88 15.04
C VAL A 614 0.30 12.63 14.96
N VAL A 615 -0.21 13.12 16.09
CA VAL A 615 -1.45 13.90 16.13
C VAL A 615 -1.34 15.17 15.31
N VAL A 616 -0.26 15.93 15.45
CA VAL A 616 -0.06 17.18 14.69
C VAL A 616 -0.03 16.92 13.19
N ILE A 617 0.80 15.98 12.71
CA ILE A 617 0.91 15.66 11.27
C ILE A 617 -0.41 15.13 10.73
N TYR A 618 -1.10 14.27 11.49
CA TYR A 618 -2.45 13.81 11.16
C TYR A 618 -3.43 14.99 10.96
N MET A 619 -3.45 15.95 11.88
CA MET A 619 -4.34 17.12 11.77
C MET A 619 -4.08 17.92 10.50
N PHE A 620 -2.81 18.13 10.12
CA PHE A 620 -2.46 18.80 8.85
C PHE A 620 -2.92 18.00 7.62
N GLY A 621 -2.68 16.68 7.60
CA GLY A 621 -3.09 15.82 6.49
C GLY A 621 -4.61 15.76 6.32
N ALA A 622 -5.32 15.54 7.43
CA ALA A 622 -6.78 15.46 7.45
C ALA A 622 -7.45 16.81 7.13
N HIS A 623 -6.81 17.94 7.48
CA HIS A 623 -7.29 19.26 7.10
C HIS A 623 -7.30 19.46 5.59
N ALA A 624 -6.21 19.09 4.92
CA ALA A 624 -6.05 19.35 3.50
C ALA A 624 -7.01 18.50 2.66
N ASN A 625 -7.20 17.22 3.01
CA ASN A 625 -7.80 16.26 2.07
C ASN A 625 -8.92 15.38 2.66
N GLY A 626 -9.22 15.45 3.95
CA GLY A 626 -10.19 14.54 4.58
C GLY A 626 -9.59 13.18 4.93
N VAL A 627 -10.28 12.09 4.59
CA VAL A 627 -9.86 10.71 4.87
C VAL A 627 -9.30 10.07 3.61
N ASP A 628 -8.04 9.65 3.70
CA ASP A 628 -7.36 8.85 2.69
C ASP A 628 -6.26 8.05 3.37
N PHE A 629 -6.37 6.72 3.30
CA PHE A 629 -5.42 5.79 3.93
C PHE A 629 -3.96 6.06 3.51
N ARG A 630 -3.72 6.60 2.31
CA ARG A 630 -2.38 6.90 1.81
C ARG A 630 -1.68 7.95 2.63
N TYR A 631 -2.41 8.87 3.26
CA TYR A 631 -1.82 9.91 4.10
C TYR A 631 -1.38 9.41 5.48
N SER A 632 -1.74 8.18 5.85
CA SER A 632 -1.19 7.54 7.06
C SER A 632 0.34 7.45 7.01
N ILE A 633 0.93 7.34 5.81
CA ILE A 633 2.38 7.29 5.58
C ILE A 633 3.13 8.48 6.21
N ASP A 634 2.48 9.65 6.33
CA ASP A 634 3.11 10.87 6.82
C ASP A 634 3.50 10.77 8.31
N PHE A 635 2.75 9.96 9.09
CA PHE A 635 2.90 9.85 10.54
C PHE A 635 3.09 8.42 11.07
N SER A 636 2.69 7.40 10.32
CA SER A 636 2.74 5.97 10.69
C SER A 636 4.12 5.51 11.19
N TRP A 637 5.18 5.94 10.51
CA TRP A 637 6.56 5.58 10.85
C TRP A 637 6.96 6.09 12.25
N LEU A 638 6.40 7.22 12.71
CA LEU A 638 6.59 7.72 14.08
C LEU A 638 5.92 6.82 15.13
N ILE A 639 4.76 6.25 14.80
CA ILE A 639 4.08 5.25 15.65
C ILE A 639 4.97 4.01 15.77
N ILE A 640 5.60 3.58 14.69
CA ILE A 640 6.54 2.46 14.73
C ILE A 640 7.79 2.78 15.56
N ILE A 641 8.32 4.01 15.50
CA ILE A 641 9.40 4.43 16.42
C ILE A 641 8.93 4.33 17.88
N ALA A 642 7.74 4.82 18.19
CA ALA A 642 7.18 4.76 19.54
C ALA A 642 7.00 3.30 20.02
N MET A 643 6.49 2.43 19.14
CA MET A 643 6.40 0.98 19.35
C MET A 643 7.77 0.35 19.59
N MET A 644 8.80 0.70 18.81
CA MET A 644 10.15 0.16 18.98
C MET A 644 10.76 0.56 20.33
N LEU A 645 10.53 1.78 20.81
CA LEU A 645 10.98 2.19 22.14
C LEU A 645 10.38 1.26 23.22
N LEU A 646 9.11 0.88 23.08
CA LEU A 646 8.46 -0.09 23.98
C LEU A 646 9.05 -1.49 23.81
N ILE A 647 9.09 -2.03 22.60
CA ILE A 647 9.53 -3.40 22.34
C ILE A 647 10.98 -3.61 22.77
N PHE A 648 11.88 -2.67 22.49
CA PHE A 648 13.27 -2.75 22.93
C PHE A 648 13.41 -2.64 24.44
N THR A 649 12.48 -1.97 25.12
CA THR A 649 12.39 -1.98 26.58
C THR A 649 11.93 -3.33 27.10
N ILE A 650 10.91 -3.93 26.49
CA ILE A 650 10.39 -5.24 26.89
C ILE A 650 11.45 -6.32 26.64
N ASP A 651 12.08 -6.31 25.47
CA ASP A 651 13.13 -7.26 25.05
C ASP A 651 14.31 -7.26 26.02
N ASP A 652 14.80 -6.08 26.39
CA ASP A 652 15.86 -5.95 27.38
C ASP A 652 15.47 -6.61 28.71
N GLN A 653 14.22 -6.48 29.16
CA GLN A 653 13.78 -7.07 30.43
C GLN A 653 13.55 -8.59 30.32
N VAL A 654 12.92 -9.08 29.25
CA VAL A 654 12.42 -10.47 29.18
C VAL A 654 13.28 -11.45 28.38
N ASN A 655 14.17 -10.96 27.52
CA ASN A 655 14.98 -11.83 26.65
C ASN A 655 16.48 -11.82 26.98
N ILE A 656 17.06 -10.67 27.36
CA ILE A 656 18.52 -10.54 27.58
C ILE A 656 18.90 -10.12 29.00
N GLY A 657 18.12 -9.27 29.67
CA GLY A 657 18.45 -8.65 30.97
C GLY A 657 18.23 -9.52 32.20
N SER A 658 17.63 -10.70 32.08
CA SER A 658 17.31 -11.60 33.19
C SER A 658 18.50 -12.46 33.64
N GLY A 659 19.65 -11.82 33.93
CA GLY A 659 20.88 -12.52 34.29
C GLY A 659 20.88 -13.23 35.65
N LEU A 660 19.97 -12.91 36.57
CA LEU A 660 19.94 -13.45 37.95
C LEU A 660 18.50 -13.42 38.54
N ALA A 661 17.54 -14.10 37.91
CA ALA A 661 16.14 -14.09 38.36
C ALA A 661 15.75 -15.36 39.15
N HIS A 662 15.02 -15.20 40.26
CA HIS A 662 14.37 -16.29 41.01
C HIS A 662 13.37 -17.07 40.12
N ASN A 663 13.05 -18.31 40.46
CA ASN A 663 12.17 -19.18 39.66
C ASN A 663 10.81 -18.55 39.31
N GLU A 664 10.20 -17.77 40.22
CA GLU A 664 8.94 -17.08 39.96
C GLU A 664 9.09 -15.96 38.92
N THR A 665 10.15 -15.16 39.02
CA THR A 665 10.42 -14.11 38.04
C THR A 665 10.65 -14.73 36.66
N VAL A 666 11.37 -15.85 36.55
CA VAL A 666 11.55 -16.57 35.27
C VAL A 666 10.21 -16.98 34.64
N LYS A 667 9.23 -17.42 35.45
CA LYS A 667 7.89 -17.78 34.97
C LYS A 667 7.16 -16.57 34.38
N TYR A 668 7.16 -15.43 35.07
CA TYR A 668 6.52 -14.20 34.59
C TYR A 668 7.17 -13.66 33.29
N HIS A 669 8.50 -13.64 33.20
CA HIS A 669 9.18 -13.21 31.97
C HIS A 669 8.82 -14.12 30.79
N SER A 670 8.68 -15.43 31.00
CA SER A 670 8.27 -16.35 29.94
C SER A 670 6.83 -16.11 29.48
N ILE A 671 5.90 -15.79 30.40
CA ILE A 671 4.50 -15.45 30.06
C ILE A 671 4.45 -14.15 29.27
N ILE A 672 5.10 -13.08 29.76
CA ILE A 672 5.13 -11.77 29.09
C ILE A 672 5.76 -11.91 27.71
N ARG A 673 6.87 -12.63 27.58
CA ARG A 673 7.51 -12.92 26.28
C ARG A 673 6.54 -13.64 25.34
N GLY A 674 5.83 -14.64 25.83
CA GLY A 674 4.82 -15.38 25.06
C GLY A 674 3.70 -14.47 24.55
N LEU A 675 3.13 -13.63 25.42
CA LEU A 675 2.04 -12.73 25.10
C LEU A 675 2.48 -11.60 24.16
N VAL A 676 3.54 -10.87 24.50
CA VAL A 676 3.96 -9.69 23.73
C VAL A 676 4.51 -10.08 22.35
N PHE A 677 5.50 -10.97 22.29
CA PHE A 677 6.07 -11.36 21.00
C PHE A 677 5.11 -12.26 20.21
N GLY A 678 4.25 -13.05 20.87
CA GLY A 678 3.18 -13.78 20.20
C GLY A 678 2.18 -12.83 19.54
N PHE A 679 1.70 -11.82 20.27
CA PHE A 679 0.82 -10.77 19.75
C PHE A 679 1.43 -10.05 18.55
N ILE A 680 2.70 -9.62 18.68
CA ILE A 680 3.38 -8.91 17.60
C ILE A 680 3.52 -9.80 16.36
N VAL A 681 3.92 -11.07 16.52
CA VAL A 681 4.05 -12.00 15.38
C VAL A 681 2.71 -12.20 14.68
N VAL A 682 1.63 -12.42 15.44
CA VAL A 682 0.28 -12.53 14.85
C VAL A 682 -0.08 -11.24 14.12
N GLY A 683 0.17 -10.08 14.72
CA GLY A 683 -0.08 -8.79 14.07
C GLY A 683 0.74 -8.59 12.79
N LEU A 684 2.01 -9.00 12.75
CA LEU A 684 2.86 -8.92 11.56
C LEU A 684 2.36 -9.87 10.46
N LEU A 685 1.91 -11.09 10.81
CA LEU A 685 1.30 -12.02 9.85
C LEU A 685 0.01 -11.44 9.26
N LEU A 686 -0.85 -10.86 10.09
CA LEU A 686 -2.08 -10.20 9.65
C LEU A 686 -1.77 -9.01 8.73
N SER A 687 -0.80 -8.18 9.10
CA SER A 687 -0.36 -7.05 8.28
C SER A 687 0.21 -7.48 6.93
N GLY A 688 1.04 -8.53 6.90
CA GLY A 688 1.58 -9.10 5.66
C GLY A 688 0.48 -9.67 4.77
N LEU A 689 -0.48 -10.39 5.36
CA LEU A 689 -1.63 -10.94 4.63
C LEU A 689 -2.52 -9.82 4.07
N MET A 690 -2.83 -8.80 4.87
CA MET A 690 -3.59 -7.62 4.42
C MET A 690 -2.86 -6.88 3.30
N THR A 691 -1.54 -6.70 3.43
CA THR A 691 -0.70 -6.09 2.38
C THR A 691 -0.78 -6.86 1.07
N PHE A 692 -0.83 -8.18 1.11
CA PHE A 692 -0.95 -9.00 -0.10
C PHE A 692 -2.39 -9.01 -0.66
N LEU A 693 -3.39 -9.33 0.18
CA LEU A 693 -4.76 -9.54 -0.26
C LEU A 693 -5.44 -8.26 -0.73
N LYS A 694 -5.10 -7.10 -0.15
CA LYS A 694 -5.69 -5.83 -0.58
C LYS A 694 -5.40 -5.51 -2.05
N GLN A 695 -4.32 -6.04 -2.63
CA GLN A 695 -3.97 -5.79 -4.03
C GLN A 695 -5.00 -6.35 -5.00
N PHE A 696 -5.87 -7.23 -4.51
CA PHE A 696 -6.93 -7.87 -5.27
C PHE A 696 -8.31 -7.30 -4.93
N MET A 697 -8.39 -6.18 -4.20
CA MET A 697 -9.67 -5.49 -3.99
C MET A 697 -10.31 -5.13 -5.34
N VAL A 698 -11.63 -5.30 -5.40
CA VAL A 698 -12.44 -5.09 -6.60
C VAL A 698 -13.70 -4.34 -6.24
N ASN A 699 -14.28 -3.68 -7.26
CA ASN A 699 -15.62 -3.18 -7.18
C ASN A 699 -16.61 -4.34 -7.05
N ALA A 700 -17.50 -4.27 -6.06
CA ALA A 700 -18.48 -5.30 -5.74
C ALA A 700 -19.55 -5.51 -6.84
N SER A 701 -19.72 -4.57 -7.79
CA SER A 701 -20.74 -4.68 -8.83
C SER A 701 -20.29 -5.39 -10.10
N ASN A 702 -18.99 -5.35 -10.43
CA ASN A 702 -18.47 -5.88 -11.70
C ASN A 702 -17.13 -6.62 -11.57
N LEU A 703 -16.61 -6.80 -10.34
CA LEU A 703 -15.29 -7.39 -10.06
C LEU A 703 -14.11 -6.69 -10.77
N TYR A 704 -14.28 -5.44 -11.18
CA TYR A 704 -13.18 -4.66 -11.75
C TYR A 704 -12.16 -4.33 -10.64
N PRO A 705 -10.86 -4.61 -10.84
CA PRO A 705 -9.84 -4.31 -9.84
C PRO A 705 -9.81 -2.83 -9.43
N SER A 706 -9.94 -2.57 -8.13
CA SER A 706 -9.83 -1.22 -7.55
C SER A 706 -8.37 -0.79 -7.40
N MET A 707 -7.47 -1.76 -7.30
CA MET A 707 -6.02 -1.57 -7.37
C MET A 707 -5.60 -1.81 -8.82
N ASN A 708 -4.53 -1.14 -9.30
CA ASN A 708 -4.04 -1.24 -10.69
C ASN A 708 -3.45 -2.63 -11.07
N ILE A 709 -3.87 -3.70 -10.39
CA ILE A 709 -3.53 -5.07 -10.76
C ILE A 709 -4.18 -5.45 -12.08
N ASP A 710 -3.43 -6.22 -12.83
CA ASP A 710 -3.87 -6.81 -14.08
C ASP A 710 -4.98 -7.83 -13.87
N VAL A 711 -5.96 -7.77 -14.77
CA VAL A 711 -7.20 -8.55 -14.68
C VAL A 711 -6.92 -10.04 -14.73
N ASP A 712 -6.01 -10.49 -15.60
CA ASP A 712 -5.67 -11.91 -15.73
C ASP A 712 -4.95 -12.41 -14.49
N THR A 713 -4.03 -11.61 -13.98
CA THR A 713 -3.35 -11.87 -12.71
C THR A 713 -4.34 -11.98 -11.57
N TRP A 714 -5.35 -11.12 -11.52
CA TRP A 714 -6.42 -11.17 -10.53
C TRP A 714 -7.21 -12.48 -10.62
N TRP A 715 -7.69 -12.86 -11.81
CA TRP A 715 -8.43 -14.10 -12.02
C TRP A 715 -7.60 -15.35 -11.78
N ASN A 716 -6.30 -15.27 -12.10
CA ASN A 716 -5.35 -16.34 -11.89
C ASN A 716 -5.16 -16.62 -10.39
N VAL A 717 -5.06 -15.59 -9.54
CA VAL A 717 -5.01 -15.74 -8.08
C VAL A 717 -6.37 -16.12 -7.51
N SER A 718 -7.47 -15.54 -8.00
CA SER A 718 -8.84 -15.92 -7.64
C SER A 718 -9.08 -17.42 -7.79
N SER A 719 -8.59 -18.01 -8.89
CA SER A 719 -8.72 -19.45 -9.15
C SER A 719 -7.95 -20.36 -8.18
N TRP A 720 -7.03 -19.84 -7.35
CA TRP A 720 -6.46 -20.63 -6.24
C TRP A 720 -7.54 -21.02 -5.22
N PHE A 721 -8.62 -20.24 -5.13
CA PHE A 721 -9.70 -20.40 -4.17
C PHE A 721 -10.98 -20.94 -4.83
N LEU A 722 -10.85 -21.73 -5.91
CA LEU A 722 -11.97 -22.34 -6.63
C LEU A 722 -12.90 -23.21 -5.74
N PHE A 723 -12.44 -23.66 -4.58
CA PHE A 723 -13.30 -24.36 -3.61
C PHE A 723 -14.28 -23.43 -2.87
N LEU A 724 -14.16 -22.11 -3.02
CA LEU A 724 -15.03 -21.07 -2.45
C LEU A 724 -15.75 -20.23 -3.53
N ARG A 725 -15.42 -20.48 -4.80
CA ARG A 725 -15.84 -19.70 -5.96
C ARG A 725 -16.52 -20.62 -6.94
#